data_AF-A0AAJ1RVK0-F1
#
_entry.id   AF-A0AAJ1RVK0-F1
#
_cell.length_a   1.000
_cell.length_b   1.000
_cell.length_c   1.000
_cell.angle_alpha   90.00
_cell.angle_beta   90.00
_cell.angle_gamma   90.00
#
_symmetry.space_group_name_H-M   'P 1'
#
loop_
_entity.id
_entity.type
_entity.pdbx_description
1 polymer ?
#
loop_
_entity_poly.entity_id
_entity_poly.type
_entity_poly.pdbx_seq_one_letter_code
_entity_poly.pdbx_strand_id
1 'polypeptide(L)'
;MNRNKTIAMMLTGIILVSLNMFVLTGVVASNVQAGVEELIVDGRDDASDWEDEEWLVQTSERAYFAYNLTNPGASLDDEVAVFEKMGPFIYTVTTTKELLDFDANNGTITYSEYDSFEWCENCTWRDDNGFAHASVSGDYELTNANILWNTQRMAGVATGITYGEIFAKAGYAQMMLINDMQNRAPSIWASEEINLMVPGTSAALQQAGYDEATADAMAPAAVLKGAYDNWLAQSGADDAGADFATSAQSILYDAVDPSTGICIALTCDIGPMLVAGMGEPSETTTPARAALFGYDSTDPVVLTHMDWAVYALAGTTFATNGGGADLATSSNASLRERLAEVSGVDISNPVALNNLLWGSEGSSPNNGILSVSDFEGIPLYGVALFLLGAQSDAFGTMVTYGIGLTQLLGIAYDWAGLWIDMVGGVPLEFEMILVGGTGTMGANSWWQHSLGSEEPIAGGYIEIGLNRGEYEGTVDLSTEKVREILYDSEYALTGDFATAFVYGEFSGVSLPLGSEGPVMGGTEHTWDDAYVGGLYGISDSEAAALRSWVKDFMFEQVVGALLGFQYGSSAWTTQSINNWLYGWSDPVLAGLYGEENSWVKLETNETYYGSGGKSTGDFSVYQMKIPTSVGNLNTAEHAVMEGYINSDGDGFCDFKLNSDGSLAVPVEDDWDGTYPCEANETYGMTEHLPWRAPHREASVFGLLSDHVGNGNTEITGTIGGIADADAPFSVNLVGYSVAQTEVGETVTYKGIEMVEHHIELDPAENQIQAKLVGFSLGEVAVLPGALPVYFGSSVDIKVEPVTNVAMYGKSVSRFYLDLRWAGAMNPDFSDNDGDGVPDSPMVAAVFEIHTFSEIGDDDAASFKCTVIDHMSATWWTDFGGEGDCELEALTTFSYIAAALYVVSIGLLAYGTMGMAAASREED
;
A
#
# COMPACT_ATOMS: atom_id res chain seq x y z
N MET A 1 47.73 -1.37 -4.83
CA MET A 1 48.89 -0.64 -4.24
C MET A 1 48.38 0.76 -4.08
N ASN A 2 47.92 1.14 -2.87
CA ASN A 2 47.09 2.33 -2.57
C ASN A 2 47.19 3.42 -3.65
N ARG A 3 46.06 3.86 -4.23
CA ARG A 3 46.00 5.03 -5.14
C ARG A 3 46.79 6.26 -4.61
N ASN A 4 46.78 6.46 -3.28
CA ASN A 4 47.62 7.44 -2.56
C ASN A 4 49.14 7.18 -2.67
N LYS A 5 49.58 5.92 -2.71
CA LYS A 5 50.98 5.51 -2.93
C LYS A 5 51.44 5.70 -4.37
N THR A 6 50.57 5.52 -5.36
CA THR A 6 50.90 5.76 -6.77
C THR A 6 51.04 7.26 -7.05
N ILE A 7 50.13 8.07 -6.51
CA ILE A 7 50.21 9.54 -6.53
C ILE A 7 51.48 10.03 -5.78
N ALA A 8 51.80 9.47 -4.60
CA ALA A 8 53.03 9.81 -3.86
C ALA A 8 54.33 9.48 -4.64
N MET A 9 54.39 8.35 -5.34
CA MET A 9 55.56 7.97 -6.13
C MET A 9 55.70 8.75 -7.45
N MET A 10 54.59 9.20 -8.05
CA MET A 10 54.59 10.04 -9.25
C MET A 10 54.85 11.52 -8.93
N LEU A 11 54.32 12.03 -7.80
CA LEU A 11 54.67 13.31 -7.14
C LEU A 11 56.18 13.44 -6.95
N THR A 12 56.81 12.36 -6.49
CA THR A 12 58.27 12.27 -6.32
C THR A 12 58.99 12.53 -7.65
N GLY A 13 58.46 12.02 -8.78
CA GLY A 13 59.00 12.19 -10.13
C GLY A 13 58.93 13.62 -10.70
N ILE A 14 57.88 14.39 -10.37
CA ILE A 14 57.68 15.76 -10.89
C ILE A 14 58.34 16.81 -9.98
N ILE A 15 58.34 16.59 -8.66
CA ILE A 15 59.16 17.37 -7.70
C ILE A 15 60.64 17.32 -8.12
N LEU A 16 61.11 16.15 -8.60
CA LEU A 16 62.46 15.95 -9.16
C LEU A 16 62.77 16.80 -10.40
N VAL A 17 61.78 17.12 -11.23
CA VAL A 17 61.95 17.89 -12.48
C VAL A 17 61.81 19.40 -12.23
N SER A 18 60.92 19.81 -11.34
CA SER A 18 60.62 21.21 -11.00
C SER A 18 61.66 21.85 -10.07
N LEU A 19 62.33 21.07 -9.21
CA LEU A 19 63.42 21.54 -8.33
C LEU A 19 64.72 21.96 -9.05
N ASN A 20 64.83 21.73 -10.36
CA ASN A 20 65.97 22.24 -11.14
C ASN A 20 65.90 23.77 -11.37
N MET A 21 64.81 24.44 -10.97
CA MET A 21 64.62 25.88 -11.18
C MET A 21 64.00 26.57 -9.95
N PHE A 22 64.86 27.31 -9.23
CA PHE A 22 64.57 28.40 -8.27
C PHE A 22 64.41 28.08 -6.78
N VAL A 23 65.30 28.73 -6.01
CA VAL A 23 65.27 28.91 -4.56
C VAL A 23 64.50 30.20 -4.26
N LEU A 24 63.31 30.12 -3.66
CA LEU A 24 62.64 31.12 -2.80
C LEU A 24 61.28 30.55 -2.32
N THR A 25 61.01 30.64 -1.02
CA THR A 25 59.96 29.88 -0.29
C THR A 25 58.52 30.10 -0.75
N GLY A 26 58.18 31.25 -1.34
CA GLY A 26 56.82 31.52 -1.85
C GLY A 26 56.52 30.91 -3.23
N VAL A 27 57.57 30.59 -4.02
CA VAL A 27 57.43 29.98 -5.35
C VAL A 27 57.36 28.45 -5.23
N VAL A 28 57.99 27.87 -4.20
CA VAL A 28 57.96 26.43 -3.92
C VAL A 28 56.55 25.99 -3.53
N ALA A 29 55.87 26.68 -2.61
CA ALA A 29 54.50 26.34 -2.22
C ALA A 29 53.52 26.40 -3.41
N SER A 30 53.61 27.45 -4.25
CA SER A 30 52.78 27.59 -5.45
C SER A 30 53.09 26.57 -6.55
N ASN A 31 54.36 26.17 -6.71
CA ASN A 31 54.75 25.14 -7.69
C ASN A 31 54.43 23.72 -7.21
N VAL A 32 54.52 23.45 -5.90
CA VAL A 32 54.12 22.18 -5.29
C VAL A 32 52.60 22.03 -5.39
N GLN A 33 51.84 23.08 -5.07
CA GLN A 33 50.39 23.11 -5.29
C GLN A 33 50.04 22.84 -6.76
N ALA A 34 50.62 23.59 -7.70
CA ALA A 34 50.36 23.39 -9.13
C ALA A 34 50.76 21.98 -9.62
N GLY A 35 51.84 21.40 -9.08
CA GLY A 35 52.27 20.04 -9.42
C GLY A 35 51.37 18.94 -8.83
N VAL A 36 50.81 19.16 -7.64
CA VAL A 36 49.82 18.27 -7.02
C VAL A 36 48.51 18.32 -7.81
N GLU A 37 48.05 19.52 -8.14
CA GLU A 37 46.87 19.74 -8.99
C GLU A 37 47.03 19.06 -10.36
N GLU A 38 48.18 19.22 -11.04
CA GLU A 38 48.46 18.57 -12.34
C GLU A 38 48.44 17.04 -12.24
N LEU A 39 48.89 16.46 -11.12
CA LEU A 39 48.85 15.01 -10.91
C LEU A 39 47.46 14.45 -10.61
N ILE A 40 46.59 15.24 -10.00
CA ILE A 40 45.18 14.85 -9.85
C ILE A 40 44.50 14.80 -11.23
N VAL A 41 44.88 15.70 -12.15
CA VAL A 41 44.41 15.68 -13.54
C VAL A 41 44.98 14.47 -14.29
N ASP A 42 46.30 14.31 -14.32
CA ASP A 42 47.01 13.23 -15.04
C ASP A 42 46.65 11.82 -14.53
N GLY A 43 46.13 11.68 -13.31
CA GLY A 43 45.69 10.39 -12.77
C GLY A 43 44.22 10.08 -13.06
N ARG A 44 43.54 10.89 -13.88
CA ARG A 44 42.09 10.81 -14.15
C ARG A 44 41.74 11.17 -15.60
N ASP A 45 42.73 11.43 -16.45
CA ASP A 45 42.55 11.94 -17.81
C ASP A 45 42.59 10.86 -18.90
N ASP A 46 42.86 9.60 -18.55
CA ASP A 46 42.73 8.43 -19.43
C ASP A 46 41.73 7.41 -18.88
N ALA A 47 41.11 6.62 -19.77
CA ALA A 47 40.18 5.56 -19.41
C ALA A 47 40.85 4.49 -18.54
N SER A 48 42.13 4.19 -18.77
CA SER A 48 42.88 3.19 -17.99
C SER A 48 43.04 3.56 -16.52
N ASP A 49 42.93 4.84 -16.16
CA ASP A 49 43.02 5.28 -14.77
C ASP A 49 41.78 4.88 -13.95
N TRP A 50 40.68 4.63 -14.65
CA TRP A 50 39.39 4.20 -14.08
C TRP A 50 39.18 2.69 -14.20
N GLU A 51 40.10 1.95 -14.83
CA GLU A 51 40.10 0.48 -14.86
C GLU A 51 40.83 -0.15 -13.65
N ASP A 52 41.22 0.66 -12.66
CA ASP A 52 41.84 0.18 -11.41
C ASP A 52 40.83 -0.62 -10.57
N GLU A 53 41.21 -1.84 -10.16
CA GLU A 53 40.42 -2.69 -9.26
C GLU A 53 40.04 -1.95 -7.95
N GLU A 54 40.89 -1.03 -7.45
CA GLU A 54 40.61 -0.23 -6.25
C GLU A 54 39.50 0.84 -6.47
N TRP A 55 39.23 1.24 -7.71
CA TRP A 55 38.08 2.09 -8.05
C TRP A 55 36.85 1.28 -8.45
N LEU A 56 37.05 0.22 -9.24
CA LEU A 56 35.97 -0.65 -9.70
C LEU A 56 35.28 -1.41 -8.57
N VAL A 57 36.00 -1.72 -7.48
CA VAL A 57 35.42 -2.40 -6.32
C VAL A 57 35.82 -1.67 -5.04
N GLN A 58 34.84 -1.08 -4.37
CA GLN A 58 35.05 -0.31 -3.14
C GLN A 58 34.30 -0.95 -1.98
N THR A 59 34.96 -1.08 -0.83
CA THR A 59 34.35 -1.64 0.38
C THR A 59 34.27 -0.59 1.48
N SER A 60 33.10 -0.45 2.10
CA SER A 60 32.88 0.45 3.24
C SER A 60 32.04 -0.22 4.32
N GLU A 61 32.14 0.24 5.57
CA GLU A 61 31.25 -0.19 6.65
C GLU A 61 30.08 0.79 6.79
N ARG A 62 28.85 0.27 6.84
CA ARG A 62 27.65 1.06 7.15
C ARG A 62 26.97 0.47 8.39
N ALA A 63 26.56 1.34 9.30
CA ALA A 63 25.83 0.96 10.51
C ALA A 63 24.37 1.41 10.39
N TYR A 64 23.45 0.45 10.50
CA TYR A 64 22.02 0.69 10.46
C TYR A 64 21.44 0.60 11.86
N PHE A 65 20.42 1.41 12.11
CA PHE A 65 19.57 1.33 13.28
C PHE A 65 18.11 1.26 12.84
N ALA A 66 17.32 0.52 13.59
CA ALA A 66 15.89 0.41 13.35
C ALA A 66 15.16 0.55 14.67
N TYR A 67 13.93 1.05 14.63
CA TYR A 67 13.16 1.35 15.82
C TYR A 67 12.09 0.28 16.00
N ASN A 68 12.22 -0.53 17.06
CA ASN A 68 11.32 -1.63 17.35
C ASN A 68 10.12 -1.14 18.18
N LEU A 69 8.92 -1.47 17.74
CA LEU A 69 7.67 -1.16 18.42
C LEU A 69 7.57 -1.92 19.75
N THR A 70 7.32 -1.20 20.83
CA THR A 70 7.24 -1.75 22.20
C THR A 70 5.81 -1.97 22.70
N ASN A 71 4.84 -1.30 22.09
CA ASN A 71 3.40 -1.42 22.38
C ASN A 71 2.62 -1.78 21.08
N PRO A 72 2.63 -3.05 20.65
CA PRO A 72 2.01 -3.46 19.39
C PRO A 72 0.48 -3.22 19.28
N GLY A 73 -0.20 -2.88 20.38
CA GLY A 73 -1.61 -2.48 20.39
C GLY A 73 -1.87 -1.02 19.99
N ALA A 74 -0.83 -0.21 19.79
CA ALA A 74 -0.93 1.23 19.54
C ALA A 74 -1.96 1.62 18.45
N SER A 75 -1.97 0.92 17.30
CA SER A 75 -2.91 1.25 16.22
C SER A 75 -4.37 0.79 16.45
N LEU A 76 -4.62 -0.06 17.45
CA LEU A 76 -5.95 -0.63 17.72
C LEU A 76 -6.67 0.08 18.88
N ASP A 77 -5.94 0.75 19.78
CA ASP A 77 -6.45 1.28 21.05
C ASP A 77 -6.35 2.82 21.20
N ASP A 78 -6.19 3.57 20.10
CA ASP A 78 -5.90 5.03 20.11
C ASP A 78 -4.63 5.41 20.93
N GLU A 79 -3.72 4.45 21.15
CA GLU A 79 -2.45 4.67 21.83
C GLU A 79 -1.37 5.07 20.83
N VAL A 80 -0.53 6.04 21.18
CA VAL A 80 0.59 6.44 20.32
C VAL A 80 1.64 5.32 20.30
N ALA A 81 2.13 4.97 19.10
CA ALA A 81 3.18 3.98 18.93
C ALA A 81 4.49 4.45 19.60
N VAL A 82 5.09 3.58 20.42
CA VAL A 82 6.33 3.83 21.16
C VAL A 82 7.40 2.90 20.64
N PHE A 83 8.49 3.48 20.15
CA PHE A 83 9.59 2.72 19.59
C PHE A 83 10.87 2.78 20.43
N GLU A 84 11.64 1.71 20.39
CA GLU A 84 12.96 1.59 21.00
C GLU A 84 14.01 1.38 19.93
N LYS A 85 15.10 2.16 19.97
CA LYS A 85 16.19 2.08 19.01
C LYS A 85 16.97 0.77 19.18
N MET A 86 17.05 0.00 18.09
CA MET A 86 17.78 -1.25 17.97
C MET A 86 18.97 -1.10 17.02
N GLY A 87 20.04 -1.86 17.27
CA GLY A 87 21.28 -1.83 16.51
C GLY A 87 22.51 -1.70 17.43
N PRO A 88 23.70 -1.42 16.87
CA PRO A 88 23.97 -1.23 15.44
C PRO A 88 23.91 -2.56 14.67
N PHE A 89 23.31 -2.54 13.48
CA PHE A 89 23.42 -3.62 12.49
C PHE A 89 24.49 -3.21 11.48
N ILE A 90 25.67 -3.83 11.55
CA ILE A 90 26.84 -3.39 10.76
C ILE A 90 27.02 -4.30 9.55
N TYR A 91 27.11 -3.69 8.38
CA TYR A 91 27.33 -4.38 7.11
C TYR A 91 28.57 -3.85 6.41
N THR A 92 29.33 -4.77 5.82
CA THR A 92 30.33 -4.46 4.81
C THR A 92 29.60 -4.30 3.48
N VAL A 93 29.62 -3.08 2.94
CA VAL A 93 29.03 -2.74 1.65
C VAL A 93 30.12 -2.74 0.60
N THR A 94 29.97 -3.60 -0.41
CA THR A 94 30.87 -3.68 -1.56
C THR A 94 30.16 -3.09 -2.77
N THR A 95 30.61 -1.90 -3.16
CA THR A 95 30.17 -1.18 -4.34
C THR A 95 31.00 -1.64 -5.53
N THR A 96 30.33 -2.18 -6.56
CA THR A 96 30.96 -2.63 -7.80
C THR A 96 30.57 -1.69 -8.93
N LYS A 97 31.56 -1.22 -9.68
CA LYS A 97 31.42 -0.29 -10.79
C LYS A 97 31.88 -0.95 -12.09
N GLU A 98 31.19 -0.66 -13.18
CA GLU A 98 31.61 -1.03 -14.52
C GLU A 98 31.67 0.21 -15.42
N LEU A 99 32.80 0.39 -16.09
CA LEU A 99 32.99 1.49 -17.02
C LEU A 99 32.20 1.24 -18.31
N LEU A 100 31.27 2.15 -18.63
CA LEU A 100 30.44 2.05 -19.84
C LEU A 100 30.97 2.93 -20.98
N ASP A 101 31.37 4.17 -20.66
CA ASP A 101 31.89 5.12 -21.66
C ASP A 101 32.86 6.15 -21.05
N PHE A 102 33.78 6.63 -21.88
CA PHE A 102 34.78 7.65 -21.53
C PHE A 102 34.92 8.68 -22.66
N ASP A 103 34.50 9.93 -22.40
CA ASP A 103 34.58 11.04 -23.35
C ASP A 103 35.57 12.10 -22.87
N ALA A 104 36.82 11.96 -23.33
CA ALA A 104 37.89 12.92 -23.06
C ALA A 104 37.62 14.34 -23.61
N ASN A 105 36.80 14.48 -24.67
CA ASN A 105 36.56 15.79 -25.28
C ASN A 105 35.57 16.62 -24.48
N ASN A 106 34.52 15.97 -23.98
CA ASN A 106 33.53 16.60 -23.11
C ASN A 106 33.95 16.56 -21.63
N GLY A 107 34.96 15.77 -21.29
CA GLY A 107 35.46 15.63 -19.92
C GLY A 107 34.45 14.90 -19.05
N THR A 108 33.89 13.79 -19.54
CA THR A 108 32.90 12.98 -18.82
C THR A 108 33.21 11.49 -18.86
N ILE A 109 32.82 10.80 -17.81
CA ILE A 109 32.87 9.33 -17.69
C ILE A 109 31.48 8.82 -17.31
N THR A 110 31.08 7.68 -17.88
CA THR A 110 29.81 7.02 -17.60
C THR A 110 30.08 5.61 -17.09
N TYR A 111 29.50 5.25 -15.95
CA TYR A 111 29.67 3.93 -15.32
C TYR A 111 28.37 3.43 -14.70
N SER A 112 28.17 2.12 -14.68
CA SER A 112 27.13 1.49 -13.87
C SER A 112 27.65 1.16 -12.48
N GLU A 113 26.76 1.12 -11.49
CA GLU A 113 27.08 0.84 -10.11
C GLU A 113 26.00 -0.03 -9.46
N TYR A 114 26.44 -1.02 -8.69
CA TYR A 114 25.57 -1.79 -7.80
C TYR A 114 26.27 -2.12 -6.48
N ASP A 115 25.48 -2.18 -5.40
CA ASP A 115 25.96 -2.51 -4.07
C ASP A 115 25.63 -3.96 -3.69
N SER A 116 26.54 -4.59 -2.95
CA SER A 116 26.32 -5.87 -2.28
C SER A 116 26.64 -5.76 -0.79
N PHE A 117 25.81 -6.40 0.04
CA PHE A 117 25.85 -6.22 1.49
C PHE A 117 26.14 -7.53 2.21
N GLU A 118 27.16 -7.54 3.05
CA GLU A 118 27.51 -8.67 3.91
C GLU A 118 27.47 -8.25 5.39
N TRP A 119 26.70 -8.97 6.21
CA TRP A 119 26.65 -8.68 7.64
C TRP A 119 28.01 -8.94 8.31
N CYS A 120 28.53 -7.94 9.01
CA CYS A 120 29.79 -8.04 9.72
C CYS A 120 29.58 -8.39 11.21
N GLU A 121 29.66 -9.69 11.53
CA GLU A 121 29.49 -10.19 12.91
C GLU A 121 30.53 -9.63 13.90
N ASN A 122 31.76 -9.35 13.44
CA ASN A 122 32.87 -8.95 14.30
C ASN A 122 33.14 -7.44 14.30
N CYS A 123 32.34 -6.64 13.58
CA CYS A 123 32.51 -5.20 13.52
C CYS A 123 31.97 -4.50 14.77
N THR A 124 32.49 -3.31 15.05
CA THR A 124 32.03 -2.46 16.16
C THR A 124 31.82 -1.04 15.69
N TRP A 125 30.68 -0.45 16.00
CA TRP A 125 30.38 0.95 15.75
C TRP A 125 30.64 1.77 17.02
N ARG A 126 31.10 3.00 16.87
CA ARG A 126 31.36 3.91 18.00
C ARG A 126 30.32 5.02 18.03
N ASP A 127 29.68 5.22 19.19
CA ASP A 127 28.80 6.36 19.39
C ASP A 127 29.56 7.68 19.53
N ASP A 128 28.83 8.80 19.58
CA ASP A 128 29.40 10.15 19.72
C ASP A 128 30.17 10.34 21.04
N ASN A 129 29.93 9.49 22.04
CA ASN A 129 30.66 9.46 23.31
C ASN A 129 31.91 8.56 23.25
N GLY A 130 32.16 7.91 22.11
CA GLY A 130 33.29 7.03 21.85
C GLY A 130 33.14 5.59 22.37
N PHE A 131 31.96 5.20 22.87
CA PHE A 131 31.70 3.83 23.31
C PHE A 131 31.48 2.91 22.11
N ALA A 132 32.12 1.74 22.15
CA ALA A 132 32.01 0.74 21.10
C ALA A 132 30.81 -0.19 21.36
N HIS A 133 29.97 -0.36 20.34
CA HIS A 133 28.81 -1.24 20.30
C HIS A 133 29.06 -2.33 19.26
N ALA A 134 28.83 -3.59 19.62
CA ALA A 134 29.02 -4.73 18.72
C ALA A 134 27.87 -4.85 17.72
N SER A 135 28.15 -5.35 16.52
CA SER A 135 27.14 -5.63 15.50
C SER A 135 26.09 -6.62 16.02
N VAL A 136 24.81 -6.29 15.84
CA VAL A 136 23.67 -7.19 16.07
C VAL A 136 23.40 -7.99 14.80
N SER A 137 22.90 -9.23 14.93
CA SER A 137 22.56 -10.09 13.79
C SER A 137 21.53 -9.42 12.86
N GLY A 138 21.78 -9.52 11.54
CA GLY A 138 20.82 -9.12 10.51
C GLY A 138 19.51 -9.93 10.50
N ASP A 139 19.51 -11.09 11.17
CA ASP A 139 18.33 -11.95 11.32
C ASP A 139 17.51 -11.62 12.58
N TYR A 140 17.83 -10.51 13.26
CA TYR A 140 17.06 -10.05 14.41
C TYR A 140 15.68 -9.58 13.95
N GLU A 141 14.65 -10.30 14.41
CA GLU A 141 13.24 -9.96 14.18
C GLU A 141 12.84 -8.74 15.01
N LEU A 142 12.30 -7.72 14.36
CA LEU A 142 11.76 -6.53 14.99
C LEU A 142 10.40 -6.18 14.38
N THR A 143 9.53 -5.61 15.20
CA THR A 143 8.23 -5.08 14.76
C THR A 143 8.40 -3.60 14.43
N ASN A 144 8.05 -3.20 13.21
CA ASN A 144 8.11 -1.80 12.76
C ASN A 144 6.89 -1.46 11.87
N ALA A 145 6.77 -0.20 11.48
CA ALA A 145 5.72 0.30 10.61
C ALA A 145 5.68 -0.45 9.27
N ASN A 146 4.51 -0.97 8.91
CA ASN A 146 4.29 -1.48 7.58
C ASN A 146 4.12 -0.31 6.61
N ILE A 147 5.20 0.03 5.90
CA ILE A 147 5.25 1.18 4.99
C ILE A 147 4.27 1.10 3.81
N LEU A 148 3.73 -0.08 3.50
CA LEU A 148 2.75 -0.23 2.42
C LEU A 148 1.31 -0.11 2.92
N TRP A 149 1.07 -0.20 4.23
CA TRP A 149 -0.28 -0.34 4.79
C TRP A 149 -1.24 0.77 4.38
N ASN A 150 -0.89 2.04 4.60
CA ASN A 150 -1.77 3.16 4.25
C ASN A 150 -1.90 3.33 2.73
N THR A 151 -0.83 3.10 1.99
CA THR A 151 -0.83 3.11 0.51
C THR A 151 -1.82 2.08 -0.03
N GLN A 152 -1.76 0.84 0.49
CA GLN A 152 -2.67 -0.24 0.13
C GLN A 152 -4.12 0.08 0.52
N ARG A 153 -4.33 0.72 1.68
CA ARG A 153 -5.67 1.16 2.09
C ARG A 153 -6.26 2.21 1.15
N MET A 154 -5.46 3.19 0.73
CA MET A 154 -5.91 4.27 -0.15
C MET A 154 -6.13 3.79 -1.58
N ALA A 155 -5.18 3.02 -2.12
CA ALA A 155 -5.31 2.41 -3.45
C ALA A 155 -6.44 1.36 -3.48
N GLY A 156 -6.70 0.70 -2.34
CA GLY A 156 -7.65 -0.40 -2.22
C GLY A 156 -9.11 0.02 -2.03
N VAL A 157 -9.47 1.31 -2.02
CA VAL A 157 -10.85 1.74 -1.74
C VAL A 157 -11.86 1.21 -2.76
N ALA A 158 -11.56 1.24 -4.06
CA ALA A 158 -12.44 0.69 -5.10
C ALA A 158 -12.69 -0.82 -4.90
N THR A 159 -11.62 -1.56 -4.64
CA THR A 159 -11.68 -2.99 -4.29
C THR A 159 -12.47 -3.21 -3.01
N GLY A 160 -12.25 -2.39 -1.99
CA GLY A 160 -12.98 -2.41 -0.73
C GLY A 160 -14.48 -2.22 -0.92
N ILE A 161 -14.90 -1.31 -1.79
CA ILE A 161 -16.31 -1.09 -2.15
C ILE A 161 -16.89 -2.34 -2.82
N THR A 162 -16.14 -2.95 -3.74
CA THR A 162 -16.55 -4.18 -4.43
C THR A 162 -16.75 -5.34 -3.45
N TYR A 163 -15.84 -5.51 -2.49
CA TYR A 163 -16.01 -6.51 -1.43
C TYR A 163 -17.12 -6.15 -0.44
N GLY A 164 -17.29 -4.87 -0.12
CA GLY A 164 -18.40 -4.38 0.69
C GLY A 164 -19.74 -4.77 0.09
N GLU A 165 -19.91 -4.59 -1.22
CA GLU A 165 -21.09 -5.06 -1.96
C GLU A 165 -21.29 -6.58 -1.83
N ILE A 166 -20.23 -7.38 -1.96
CA ILE A 166 -20.31 -8.84 -1.78
C ILE A 166 -20.80 -9.18 -0.36
N PHE A 167 -20.27 -8.54 0.68
CA PHE A 167 -20.70 -8.77 2.05
C PHE A 167 -22.13 -8.31 2.30
N ALA A 168 -22.55 -7.18 1.73
CA ALA A 168 -23.93 -6.73 1.82
C ALA A 168 -24.90 -7.75 1.19
N LYS A 169 -24.58 -8.23 -0.02
CA LYS A 169 -25.34 -9.26 -0.71
C LYS A 169 -25.31 -10.59 0.03
N ALA A 170 -24.27 -10.89 0.79
CA ALA A 170 -24.23 -12.05 1.68
C ALA A 170 -25.24 -11.94 2.83
N GLY A 171 -25.51 -10.73 3.33
CA GLY A 171 -26.62 -10.47 4.25
C GLY A 171 -27.97 -10.77 3.61
N TYR A 172 -28.20 -10.28 2.38
CA TYR A 172 -29.38 -10.64 1.59
C TYR A 172 -29.50 -12.16 1.42
N ALA A 173 -28.44 -12.83 0.97
CA ALA A 173 -28.44 -14.27 0.77
C ALA A 173 -28.74 -15.02 2.07
N GLN A 174 -28.13 -14.64 3.19
CA GLN A 174 -28.45 -15.24 4.49
C GLN A 174 -29.94 -15.12 4.82
N MET A 175 -30.55 -13.93 4.65
CA MET A 175 -31.98 -13.74 4.89
C MET A 175 -32.81 -14.68 4.00
N MET A 176 -32.42 -14.85 2.74
CA MET A 176 -33.10 -15.77 1.82
C MET A 176 -32.93 -17.24 2.21
N LEU A 177 -31.73 -17.66 2.64
CA LEU A 177 -31.48 -19.01 3.14
C LEU A 177 -32.30 -19.31 4.40
N ILE A 178 -32.39 -18.35 5.32
CA ILE A 178 -33.24 -18.46 6.52
C ILE A 178 -34.70 -18.58 6.11
N ASN A 179 -35.19 -17.71 5.22
CA ASN A 179 -36.57 -17.77 4.75
C ASN A 179 -36.89 -19.09 4.02
N ASP A 180 -35.97 -19.59 3.20
CA ASP A 180 -36.10 -20.86 2.52
C ASP A 180 -36.27 -22.01 3.52
N MET A 181 -35.36 -22.12 4.48
CA MET A 181 -35.41 -23.19 5.47
C MET A 181 -36.58 -23.04 6.46
N GLN A 182 -36.90 -21.82 6.89
CA GLN A 182 -37.90 -21.54 7.91
C GLN A 182 -39.33 -21.58 7.35
N ASN A 183 -39.53 -21.08 6.13
CA ASN A 183 -40.85 -20.87 5.53
C ASN A 183 -41.02 -21.63 4.20
N ARG A 184 -40.09 -21.58 3.25
CA ARG A 184 -40.31 -22.21 1.94
C ARG A 184 -40.43 -23.73 2.04
N ALA A 185 -39.52 -24.41 2.75
CA ALA A 185 -39.60 -25.86 2.96
C ALA A 185 -40.95 -26.32 3.57
N PRO A 186 -41.41 -25.76 4.71
CA PRO A 186 -42.74 -26.09 5.24
C PRO A 186 -43.89 -25.73 4.31
N SER A 187 -43.75 -24.69 3.50
CA SER A 187 -44.77 -24.28 2.52
C SER A 187 -44.89 -25.29 1.38
N ILE A 188 -43.77 -25.80 0.87
CA ILE A 188 -43.74 -26.89 -0.12
C ILE A 188 -44.47 -28.11 0.46
N TRP A 189 -44.08 -28.59 1.64
CA TRP A 189 -44.74 -29.74 2.28
C TRP A 189 -46.23 -29.52 2.53
N ALA A 190 -46.60 -28.30 2.97
CA ALA A 190 -48.01 -27.96 3.16
C ALA A 190 -48.79 -27.95 1.84
N SER A 191 -48.18 -27.47 0.76
CA SER A 191 -48.80 -27.43 -0.57
C SER A 191 -49.00 -28.84 -1.13
N GLU A 192 -48.03 -29.73 -0.93
CA GLU A 192 -48.12 -31.15 -1.29
C GLU A 192 -49.21 -31.86 -0.47
N GLU A 193 -49.29 -31.59 0.83
CA GLU A 193 -50.32 -32.13 1.71
C GLU A 193 -51.72 -31.69 1.25
N ILE A 194 -51.91 -30.39 1.00
CA ILE A 194 -53.18 -29.84 0.48
C ILE A 194 -53.53 -30.47 -0.87
N ASN A 195 -52.54 -30.63 -1.76
CA ASN A 195 -52.75 -31.27 -3.05
C ASN A 195 -53.18 -32.74 -2.91
N LEU A 196 -52.66 -33.47 -1.91
CA LEU A 196 -53.06 -34.84 -1.59
C LEU A 196 -54.44 -34.95 -0.93
N MET A 197 -54.94 -33.89 -0.28
CA MET A 197 -56.31 -33.88 0.29
C MET A 197 -57.38 -34.00 -0.80
N VAL A 198 -57.14 -33.47 -2.00
CA VAL A 198 -58.09 -33.50 -3.13
C VAL A 198 -58.38 -34.93 -3.61
N PRO A 199 -57.40 -35.76 -4.03
CA PRO A 199 -57.66 -37.15 -4.42
C PRO A 199 -58.19 -38.00 -3.25
N GLY A 200 -57.76 -37.72 -2.01
CA GLY A 200 -58.33 -38.37 -0.82
C GLY A 200 -59.83 -38.08 -0.65
N THR A 201 -60.23 -36.83 -0.88
CA THR A 201 -61.63 -36.39 -0.82
C THR A 201 -62.45 -36.97 -1.97
N SER A 202 -61.90 -37.04 -3.18
CA SER A 202 -62.56 -37.74 -4.31
C SER A 202 -62.83 -39.20 -3.96
N ALA A 203 -61.83 -39.93 -3.42
CA ALA A 203 -62.01 -41.33 -3.03
C ALA A 203 -63.10 -41.50 -1.94
N ALA A 204 -63.23 -40.54 -1.02
CA ALA A 204 -64.29 -40.54 -0.02
C ALA A 204 -65.67 -40.28 -0.63
N LEU A 205 -65.77 -39.37 -1.60
CA LEU A 205 -67.01 -39.09 -2.36
C LEU A 205 -67.44 -40.30 -3.20
N GLN A 206 -66.49 -40.99 -3.84
CA GLN A 206 -66.79 -42.24 -4.57
C GLN A 206 -67.35 -43.32 -3.64
N GLN A 207 -66.80 -43.45 -2.42
CA GLN A 207 -67.34 -44.34 -1.39
C GLN A 207 -68.74 -43.91 -0.91
N ALA A 208 -69.04 -42.61 -0.96
CA ALA A 208 -70.38 -42.08 -0.70
C ALA A 208 -71.38 -42.28 -1.85
N GLY A 209 -70.95 -42.85 -2.98
CA GLY A 209 -71.80 -43.28 -4.10
C GLY A 209 -71.80 -42.38 -5.33
N TYR A 210 -70.90 -41.39 -5.41
CA TYR A 210 -70.66 -40.62 -6.64
C TYR A 210 -69.81 -41.42 -7.64
N ASP A 211 -69.99 -41.19 -8.93
CA ASP A 211 -69.05 -41.70 -9.93
C ASP A 211 -67.73 -40.92 -9.89
N GLU A 212 -66.65 -41.54 -10.38
CA GLU A 212 -65.28 -41.00 -10.34
C GLU A 212 -65.19 -39.58 -10.92
N ALA A 213 -65.76 -39.33 -12.11
CA ALA A 213 -65.68 -38.03 -12.76
C ALA A 213 -66.41 -36.93 -11.97
N THR A 214 -67.59 -37.25 -11.41
CA THR A 214 -68.33 -36.32 -10.55
C THR A 214 -67.59 -36.08 -9.23
N ALA A 215 -67.02 -37.12 -8.62
CA ALA A 215 -66.27 -37.02 -7.38
C ALA A 215 -65.00 -36.17 -7.54
N ASP A 216 -64.24 -36.37 -8.62
CA ASP A 216 -63.04 -35.58 -8.93
C ASP A 216 -63.38 -34.10 -9.15
N ALA A 217 -64.48 -33.80 -9.86
CA ALA A 217 -64.91 -32.44 -10.09
C ALA A 217 -65.40 -31.72 -8.81
N MET A 218 -65.94 -32.46 -7.84
CA MET A 218 -66.43 -31.90 -6.58
C MET A 218 -65.35 -31.81 -5.49
N ALA A 219 -64.29 -32.62 -5.58
CA ALA A 219 -63.30 -32.75 -4.52
C ALA A 219 -62.60 -31.42 -4.13
N PRO A 220 -62.16 -30.56 -5.07
CA PRO A 220 -61.57 -29.25 -4.74
C PRO A 220 -62.45 -28.40 -3.81
N ALA A 221 -63.73 -28.23 -4.18
CA ALA A 221 -64.68 -27.46 -3.38
C ALA A 221 -65.02 -28.15 -2.05
N ALA A 222 -65.04 -29.49 -2.02
CA ALA A 222 -65.27 -30.25 -0.81
C ALA A 222 -64.10 -30.15 0.20
N VAL A 223 -62.85 -30.04 -0.25
CA VAL A 223 -61.69 -29.78 0.62
C VAL A 223 -61.84 -28.43 1.33
N LEU A 224 -62.12 -27.36 0.58
CA LEU A 224 -62.34 -26.03 1.14
C LEU A 224 -63.56 -25.97 2.05
N LYS A 225 -64.63 -26.68 1.69
CA LYS A 225 -65.82 -26.83 2.56
C LYS A 225 -65.48 -27.56 3.86
N GLY A 226 -64.63 -28.59 3.80
CA GLY A 226 -64.14 -29.30 4.98
C GLY A 226 -63.31 -28.41 5.90
N ALA A 227 -62.43 -27.58 5.33
CA ALA A 227 -61.67 -26.57 6.08
C ALA A 227 -62.59 -25.54 6.74
N TYR A 228 -63.59 -25.05 6.00
CA TYR A 228 -64.62 -24.15 6.51
C TYR A 228 -65.40 -24.76 7.68
N ASP A 229 -65.86 -26.01 7.55
CA ASP A 229 -66.63 -26.68 8.60
C ASP A 229 -65.79 -26.92 9.86
N ASN A 230 -64.50 -27.23 9.69
CA ASN A 230 -63.57 -27.37 10.79
C ASN A 230 -63.35 -26.04 11.51
N TRP A 231 -63.08 -24.96 10.76
CA TRP A 231 -62.96 -23.62 11.33
C TRP A 231 -64.24 -23.18 12.04
N LEU A 232 -65.42 -23.36 11.42
CA LEU A 232 -66.73 -22.98 11.98
C LEU A 232 -67.00 -23.69 13.32
N ALA A 233 -66.66 -24.97 13.40
CA ALA A 233 -66.79 -25.76 14.63
C ALA A 233 -65.87 -25.26 15.76
N GLN A 234 -64.73 -24.66 15.42
CA GLN A 234 -63.77 -24.11 16.39
C GLN A 234 -64.06 -22.64 16.75
N SER A 235 -64.56 -21.84 15.80
CA SER A 235 -64.78 -20.40 15.96
C SER A 235 -66.04 -20.06 16.75
N GLY A 236 -67.06 -20.92 16.68
CA GLY A 236 -68.38 -20.65 17.27
C GLY A 236 -69.19 -19.58 16.54
N ALA A 237 -68.80 -19.24 15.31
CA ALA A 237 -69.54 -18.34 14.44
C ALA A 237 -70.83 -19.00 13.91
N ASP A 238 -71.78 -18.18 13.48
CA ASP A 238 -72.97 -18.65 12.76
C ASP A 238 -72.61 -19.03 11.32
N ASP A 239 -73.19 -20.10 10.79
CA ASP A 239 -72.92 -20.55 9.41
C ASP A 239 -73.42 -19.52 8.38
N ALA A 240 -72.48 -18.92 7.63
CA ALA A 240 -72.79 -18.00 6.54
C ALA A 240 -73.14 -18.70 5.21
N GLY A 241 -73.03 -20.03 5.14
CA GLY A 241 -73.33 -20.79 3.93
C GLY A 241 -72.33 -20.59 2.80
N ALA A 242 -71.03 -20.52 3.12
CA ALA A 242 -69.94 -20.36 2.15
C ALA A 242 -69.93 -21.49 1.09
N ASP A 243 -69.89 -21.12 -0.19
CA ASP A 243 -69.83 -22.02 -1.35
C ASP A 243 -68.56 -21.79 -2.16
N PHE A 244 -67.78 -22.85 -2.36
CA PHE A 244 -66.49 -22.81 -3.06
C PHE A 244 -66.57 -23.37 -4.48
N ALA A 245 -67.74 -23.78 -4.98
CA ALA A 245 -67.86 -24.46 -6.27
C ALA A 245 -67.28 -23.67 -7.45
N THR A 246 -67.34 -22.33 -7.42
CA THR A 246 -66.83 -21.47 -8.50
C THR A 246 -65.40 -20.99 -8.28
N SER A 247 -64.88 -21.01 -7.05
CA SER A 247 -63.57 -20.46 -6.70
C SER A 247 -62.51 -21.53 -6.35
N ALA A 248 -62.91 -22.78 -6.10
CA ALA A 248 -62.00 -23.83 -5.66
C ALA A 248 -60.83 -24.09 -6.64
N GLN A 249 -61.10 -24.02 -7.94
CA GLN A 249 -60.07 -24.17 -8.96
C GLN A 249 -59.02 -23.05 -8.87
N SER A 250 -59.50 -21.81 -8.73
CA SER A 250 -58.63 -20.63 -8.57
C SER A 250 -57.81 -20.72 -7.28
N ILE A 251 -58.47 -21.01 -6.15
CA ILE A 251 -57.82 -21.08 -4.84
C ILE A 251 -56.73 -22.16 -4.80
N LEU A 252 -57.00 -23.35 -5.33
CA LEU A 252 -56.10 -24.49 -5.20
C LEU A 252 -55.03 -24.53 -6.29
N TYR A 253 -55.35 -24.16 -7.55
CA TYR A 253 -54.47 -24.46 -8.69
C TYR A 253 -54.10 -23.29 -9.58
N ASP A 254 -55.03 -22.35 -9.82
CA ASP A 254 -54.86 -21.37 -10.91
C ASP A 254 -54.42 -19.98 -10.44
N ALA A 255 -54.42 -19.69 -9.13
CA ALA A 255 -54.03 -18.37 -8.63
C ALA A 255 -52.55 -18.09 -8.93
N VAL A 256 -52.29 -16.90 -9.48
CA VAL A 256 -50.95 -16.40 -9.83
C VAL A 256 -50.73 -15.01 -9.28
N ASP A 257 -49.50 -14.67 -8.96
CA ASP A 257 -49.09 -13.29 -8.71
C ASP A 257 -49.36 -12.46 -9.98
N PRO A 258 -50.23 -11.43 -9.92
CA PRO A 258 -50.57 -10.61 -11.09
C PRO A 258 -49.37 -9.87 -11.71
N SER A 259 -48.29 -9.66 -10.94
CA SER A 259 -47.13 -8.90 -11.37
C SER A 259 -46.07 -9.74 -12.07
N THR A 260 -45.92 -11.01 -11.70
CA THR A 260 -44.87 -11.91 -12.21
C THR A 260 -45.41 -13.12 -12.98
N GLY A 261 -46.65 -13.53 -12.71
CA GLY A 261 -47.24 -14.77 -13.18
C GLY A 261 -46.81 -16.02 -12.40
N ILE A 262 -46.06 -15.88 -11.30
CA ILE A 262 -45.66 -16.98 -10.41
C ILE A 262 -46.92 -17.59 -9.78
N CYS A 263 -46.97 -18.93 -9.67
CA CYS A 263 -48.10 -19.60 -9.02
C CYS A 263 -48.13 -19.32 -7.51
N ILE A 264 -49.26 -18.82 -7.02
CA ILE A 264 -49.51 -18.55 -5.60
C ILE A 264 -50.65 -19.40 -5.03
N ALA A 265 -51.22 -20.29 -5.84
CA ALA A 265 -52.31 -21.17 -5.43
C ALA A 265 -51.89 -22.08 -4.25
N LEU A 266 -52.86 -22.57 -3.48
CA LEU A 266 -52.56 -23.32 -2.25
C LEU A 266 -51.79 -24.63 -2.47
N THR A 267 -51.79 -25.17 -3.70
CA THR A 267 -50.98 -26.35 -4.06
C THR A 267 -49.64 -25.99 -4.73
N CYS A 268 -49.25 -24.72 -4.71
CA CYS A 268 -47.97 -24.25 -5.21
C CYS A 268 -47.05 -23.89 -4.04
N ASP A 269 -45.73 -23.98 -4.27
CA ASP A 269 -44.68 -23.94 -3.25
C ASP A 269 -44.80 -22.77 -2.27
N ILE A 270 -45.14 -21.57 -2.74
CA ILE A 270 -45.25 -20.36 -1.90
C ILE A 270 -46.68 -20.05 -1.42
N GLY A 271 -47.69 -20.76 -1.90
CA GLY A 271 -49.10 -20.45 -1.62
C GLY A 271 -49.45 -20.50 -0.13
N PRO A 272 -49.13 -21.60 0.59
CA PRO A 272 -49.37 -21.69 2.02
C PRO A 272 -48.65 -20.62 2.84
N MET A 273 -47.37 -20.34 2.58
CA MET A 273 -46.64 -19.29 3.29
C MET A 273 -47.15 -17.88 2.97
N LEU A 274 -47.57 -17.61 1.72
CA LEU A 274 -48.16 -16.32 1.35
C LEU A 274 -49.45 -16.08 2.14
N VAL A 275 -50.38 -17.04 2.13
CA VAL A 275 -51.67 -16.89 2.84
C VAL A 275 -51.47 -16.76 4.35
N ALA A 276 -50.52 -17.52 4.93
CA ALA A 276 -50.16 -17.40 6.33
C ALA A 276 -49.52 -16.04 6.65
N GLY A 277 -48.59 -15.57 5.80
CA GLY A 277 -47.88 -14.30 5.95
C GLY A 277 -48.77 -13.07 5.81
N MET A 278 -49.82 -13.13 4.97
CA MET A 278 -50.86 -12.10 4.90
C MET A 278 -51.63 -11.94 6.22
N GLY A 279 -51.59 -12.93 7.11
CA GLY A 279 -52.23 -12.91 8.41
C GLY A 279 -53.72 -13.21 8.41
N GLU A 280 -54.32 -13.17 9.60
CA GLU A 280 -55.73 -13.49 9.81
C GLU A 280 -56.66 -12.58 8.98
N PRO A 281 -57.85 -13.07 8.58
CA PRO A 281 -58.91 -12.26 7.99
C PRO A 281 -59.20 -10.97 8.77
N SER A 282 -59.19 -9.84 8.05
CA SER A 282 -59.41 -8.50 8.58
C SER A 282 -59.99 -7.60 7.49
N GLU A 283 -60.37 -6.36 7.83
CA GLU A 283 -60.92 -5.41 6.84
C GLU A 283 -59.95 -5.09 5.68
N THR A 284 -58.64 -5.31 5.86
CA THR A 284 -57.62 -5.08 4.83
C THR A 284 -57.16 -6.37 4.15
N THR A 285 -56.92 -7.43 4.92
CA THR A 285 -56.37 -8.70 4.41
C THR A 285 -57.40 -9.51 3.64
N THR A 286 -58.67 -9.50 4.06
CA THR A 286 -59.74 -10.28 3.41
C THR A 286 -59.98 -9.87 1.96
N PRO A 287 -60.19 -8.57 1.63
CA PRO A 287 -60.38 -8.17 0.23
C PRO A 287 -59.12 -8.39 -0.61
N ALA A 288 -57.92 -8.20 -0.04
CA ALA A 288 -56.67 -8.41 -0.75
C ALA A 288 -56.46 -9.88 -1.14
N ARG A 289 -56.67 -10.80 -0.19
CA ARG A 289 -56.53 -12.25 -0.43
C ARG A 289 -57.62 -12.77 -1.37
N ALA A 290 -58.86 -12.31 -1.21
CA ALA A 290 -59.96 -12.69 -2.10
C ALA A 290 -59.71 -12.31 -3.56
N ALA A 291 -59.11 -11.13 -3.80
CA ALA A 291 -58.74 -10.67 -5.13
C ALA A 291 -57.64 -11.53 -5.76
N LEU A 292 -56.62 -11.93 -4.98
CA LEU A 292 -55.52 -12.77 -5.45
C LEU A 292 -55.98 -14.20 -5.83
N PHE A 293 -56.86 -14.77 -5.03
CA PHE A 293 -57.28 -16.17 -5.16
C PHE A 293 -58.65 -16.33 -5.86
N GLY A 294 -59.29 -15.24 -6.30
CA GLY A 294 -60.47 -15.25 -7.15
C GLY A 294 -61.76 -15.72 -6.46
N TYR A 295 -61.96 -15.36 -5.19
CA TYR A 295 -63.18 -15.69 -4.44
C TYR A 295 -63.97 -14.48 -3.93
N ASP A 296 -63.81 -13.33 -4.60
CA ASP A 296 -64.57 -12.12 -4.29
C ASP A 296 -66.09 -12.39 -4.33
N SER A 297 -66.76 -12.12 -3.21
CA SER A 297 -68.22 -12.21 -3.07
C SER A 297 -68.80 -10.82 -2.85
N THR A 298 -70.00 -10.57 -3.38
CA THR A 298 -70.75 -9.33 -3.13
C THR A 298 -71.32 -9.25 -1.72
N ASP A 299 -71.35 -10.37 -0.99
CA ASP A 299 -71.79 -10.42 0.41
C ASP A 299 -70.57 -10.40 1.36
N PRO A 300 -70.40 -9.34 2.17
CA PRO A 300 -69.26 -9.22 3.07
C PRO A 300 -69.15 -10.33 4.13
N VAL A 301 -70.27 -10.86 4.60
CA VAL A 301 -70.28 -11.92 5.63
C VAL A 301 -69.79 -13.22 5.02
N VAL A 302 -70.29 -13.58 3.82
CA VAL A 302 -69.84 -14.77 3.10
C VAL A 302 -68.38 -14.65 2.71
N LEU A 303 -67.93 -13.47 2.26
CA LEU A 303 -66.53 -13.21 1.92
C LEU A 303 -65.59 -13.50 3.09
N THR A 304 -65.89 -12.95 4.27
CA THR A 304 -65.09 -13.19 5.49
C THR A 304 -65.06 -14.68 5.87
N HIS A 305 -66.16 -15.41 5.71
CA HIS A 305 -66.22 -16.84 6.02
C HIS A 305 -65.43 -17.70 5.04
N MET A 306 -65.47 -17.37 3.74
CA MET A 306 -64.63 -18.01 2.73
C MET A 306 -63.15 -17.74 3.00
N ASP A 307 -62.81 -16.52 3.37
CA ASP A 307 -61.46 -16.10 3.69
C ASP A 307 -60.89 -16.81 4.93
N TRP A 308 -61.71 -16.99 5.97
CA TRP A 308 -61.35 -17.83 7.12
C TRP A 308 -61.10 -19.28 6.74
N ALA A 309 -61.84 -19.85 5.78
CA ALA A 309 -61.60 -21.21 5.32
C ALA A 309 -60.26 -21.35 4.58
N VAL A 310 -59.96 -20.40 3.68
CA VAL A 310 -58.70 -20.35 2.94
C VAL A 310 -57.51 -20.16 3.90
N TYR A 311 -57.61 -19.19 4.81
CA TYR A 311 -56.59 -18.94 5.83
C TYR A 311 -56.42 -20.12 6.79
N ALA A 312 -57.51 -20.72 7.27
CA ALA A 312 -57.44 -21.86 8.19
C ALA A 312 -56.81 -23.09 7.52
N LEU A 313 -57.13 -23.38 6.27
CA LEU A 313 -56.50 -24.48 5.53
C LEU A 313 -55.00 -24.24 5.38
N ALA A 314 -54.62 -23.14 4.75
CA ALA A 314 -53.22 -22.82 4.46
C ALA A 314 -52.39 -22.64 5.73
N GLY A 315 -52.86 -21.80 6.65
CA GLY A 315 -52.16 -21.46 7.88
C GLY A 315 -52.00 -22.63 8.84
N THR A 316 -53.03 -23.48 8.99
CA THR A 316 -52.93 -24.65 9.86
C THR A 316 -51.96 -25.68 9.30
N THR A 317 -52.04 -25.98 8.00
CA THR A 317 -51.15 -26.97 7.37
C THR A 317 -49.71 -26.45 7.34
N PHE A 318 -49.50 -25.16 7.04
CA PHE A 318 -48.18 -24.52 7.10
C PHE A 318 -47.56 -24.58 8.50
N ALA A 319 -48.32 -24.20 9.53
CA ALA A 319 -47.86 -24.25 10.93
C ALA A 319 -47.60 -25.69 11.40
N THR A 320 -48.41 -26.67 10.98
CA THR A 320 -48.22 -28.09 11.33
C THR A 320 -46.92 -28.65 10.75
N ASN A 321 -46.55 -28.21 9.54
CA ASN A 321 -45.28 -28.52 8.90
C ASN A 321 -44.09 -27.69 9.46
N GLY A 322 -44.33 -26.86 10.48
CA GLY A 322 -43.32 -26.09 11.17
C GLY A 322 -42.94 -24.79 10.46
N GLY A 323 -43.85 -24.20 9.69
CA GLY A 323 -43.69 -22.85 9.16
C GLY A 323 -43.44 -21.83 10.27
N GLY A 324 -42.45 -20.95 10.08
CA GLY A 324 -42.08 -19.95 11.08
C GLY A 324 -41.31 -20.48 12.30
N ALA A 325 -40.92 -21.77 12.32
CA ALA A 325 -40.15 -22.34 13.42
C ALA A 325 -38.76 -21.69 13.57
N ASP A 326 -38.31 -21.47 14.80
CA ASP A 326 -36.94 -21.02 15.07
C ASP A 326 -35.94 -22.11 14.70
N LEU A 327 -35.08 -21.82 13.72
CA LEU A 327 -34.08 -22.76 13.22
C LEU A 327 -33.03 -23.08 14.28
N ALA A 328 -32.69 -22.15 15.17
CA ALA A 328 -31.66 -22.35 16.20
C ALA A 328 -32.07 -23.37 17.27
N THR A 329 -33.37 -23.55 17.48
CA THR A 329 -33.92 -24.52 18.44
C THR A 329 -34.47 -25.79 17.78
N SER A 330 -34.41 -25.85 16.45
CA SER A 330 -34.88 -27.00 15.66
C SER A 330 -33.94 -28.21 15.79
N SER A 331 -34.52 -29.41 15.74
CA SER A 331 -33.72 -30.65 15.76
C SER A 331 -32.91 -30.82 14.47
N ASN A 332 -31.74 -31.48 14.55
CA ASN A 332 -30.92 -31.79 13.38
C ASN A 332 -31.68 -32.57 12.28
N ALA A 333 -32.68 -33.39 12.64
CA ALA A 333 -33.50 -34.09 11.65
C ALA A 333 -34.36 -33.10 10.84
N SER A 334 -35.03 -32.16 11.52
CA SER A 334 -35.80 -31.08 10.88
C SER A 334 -34.91 -30.19 10.01
N LEU A 335 -33.74 -29.79 10.51
CA LEU A 335 -32.79 -28.95 9.76
C LEU A 335 -32.30 -29.65 8.49
N ARG A 336 -32.00 -30.96 8.58
CA ARG A 336 -31.59 -31.78 7.44
C ARG A 336 -32.69 -31.89 6.39
N GLU A 337 -33.93 -32.15 6.80
CA GLU A 337 -35.08 -32.25 5.90
C GLU A 337 -35.35 -30.92 5.19
N ARG A 338 -35.33 -29.80 5.95
CA ARG A 338 -35.48 -28.45 5.39
C ARG A 338 -34.39 -28.13 4.37
N LEU A 339 -33.14 -28.40 4.70
CA LEU A 339 -32.01 -28.16 3.81
C LEU A 339 -32.15 -28.97 2.52
N ALA A 340 -32.48 -30.26 2.63
CA ALA A 340 -32.64 -31.13 1.47
C ALA A 340 -33.79 -30.68 0.56
N GLU A 341 -34.88 -30.15 1.13
CA GLU A 341 -36.02 -29.64 0.36
C GLU A 341 -35.64 -28.43 -0.49
N VAL A 342 -34.96 -27.43 0.09
CA VAL A 342 -34.69 -26.16 -0.61
C VAL A 342 -33.41 -26.16 -1.44
N SER A 343 -32.42 -27.00 -1.08
CA SER A 343 -31.13 -27.06 -1.78
C SER A 343 -30.95 -28.33 -2.62
N GLY A 344 -31.77 -29.35 -2.42
CA GLY A 344 -31.54 -30.69 -3.00
C GLY A 344 -30.37 -31.45 -2.36
N VAL A 345 -29.69 -30.89 -1.35
CA VAL A 345 -28.50 -31.49 -0.72
C VAL A 345 -28.83 -32.17 0.60
N ASP A 346 -28.47 -33.45 0.70
CA ASP A 346 -28.61 -34.22 1.93
C ASP A 346 -27.29 -34.27 2.73
N ILE A 347 -27.32 -33.80 3.98
CA ILE A 347 -26.20 -33.89 4.95
C ILE A 347 -26.63 -34.74 6.14
N SER A 348 -26.35 -36.04 6.06
CA SER A 348 -26.73 -37.01 7.10
C SER A 348 -25.88 -36.94 8.37
N ASN A 349 -24.67 -36.38 8.30
CA ASN A 349 -23.81 -36.22 9.47
C ASN A 349 -24.23 -34.97 10.26
N PRO A 350 -24.75 -35.12 11.50
CA PRO A 350 -25.23 -33.99 12.28
C PRO A 350 -24.13 -32.99 12.65
N VAL A 351 -22.87 -33.42 12.77
CA VAL A 351 -21.75 -32.50 13.05
C VAL A 351 -21.47 -31.65 11.82
N ALA A 352 -21.37 -32.25 10.63
CA ALA A 352 -21.14 -31.52 9.39
C ALA A 352 -22.30 -30.55 9.08
N LEU A 353 -23.55 -30.97 9.35
CA LEU A 353 -24.72 -30.11 9.21
C LEU A 353 -24.64 -28.89 10.15
N ASN A 354 -24.29 -29.09 11.42
CA ASN A 354 -24.14 -27.97 12.35
C ASN A 354 -22.97 -27.06 12.00
N ASN A 355 -21.83 -27.63 11.57
CA ASN A 355 -20.69 -26.84 11.11
C ASN A 355 -21.08 -25.96 9.92
N LEU A 356 -21.85 -26.49 8.95
CA LEU A 356 -22.32 -25.73 7.81
C LEU A 356 -23.27 -24.60 8.23
N LEU A 357 -24.31 -24.91 9.01
CA LEU A 357 -25.36 -23.93 9.33
C LEU A 357 -24.90 -22.88 10.35
N TRP A 358 -24.19 -23.30 11.40
CA TRP A 358 -23.92 -22.48 12.59
C TRP A 358 -22.43 -22.21 12.84
N GLY A 359 -21.56 -22.84 12.05
CA GLY A 359 -20.11 -22.63 12.07
C GLY A 359 -19.33 -23.77 12.72
N SER A 360 -18.08 -23.91 12.32
CA SER A 360 -17.12 -24.85 12.91
C SER A 360 -16.64 -24.36 14.27
N GLU A 361 -16.43 -25.28 15.20
CA GLU A 361 -15.92 -25.00 16.55
C GLU A 361 -14.58 -24.24 16.50
N GLY A 362 -14.51 -23.10 17.21
CA GLY A 362 -13.31 -22.26 17.29
C GLY A 362 -13.11 -21.29 16.12
N SER A 363 -14.03 -21.22 15.15
CA SER A 363 -14.00 -20.20 14.10
C SER A 363 -14.29 -18.80 14.67
N SER A 364 -13.44 -17.83 14.31
CA SER A 364 -13.59 -16.41 14.60
C SER A 364 -12.98 -15.63 13.43
N PRO A 365 -13.77 -14.97 12.57
CA PRO A 365 -15.23 -14.85 12.61
C PRO A 365 -15.99 -16.19 12.46
N ASN A 366 -17.24 -16.25 12.92
CA ASN A 366 -18.08 -17.44 12.76
C ASN A 366 -18.37 -17.68 11.27
N ASN A 367 -18.10 -18.90 10.80
CA ASN A 367 -18.20 -19.29 9.40
C ASN A 367 -19.48 -20.07 9.04
N GLY A 368 -20.49 -20.12 9.90
CA GLY A 368 -21.77 -20.76 9.59
C GLY A 368 -22.57 -19.97 8.56
N ILE A 369 -23.17 -20.62 7.56
CA ILE A 369 -23.91 -19.93 6.50
C ILE A 369 -25.13 -19.13 7.01
N LEU A 370 -25.70 -19.51 8.16
CA LEU A 370 -26.79 -18.79 8.83
C LEU A 370 -26.30 -17.87 9.95
N SER A 371 -24.98 -17.77 10.15
CA SER A 371 -24.38 -16.96 11.21
C SER A 371 -23.90 -15.61 10.70
N VAL A 372 -23.97 -14.60 11.56
CA VAL A 372 -23.37 -13.28 11.36
C VAL A 372 -22.41 -13.04 12.51
N SER A 373 -21.26 -12.45 12.21
CA SER A 373 -20.29 -11.99 13.19
C SER A 373 -20.01 -10.52 12.97
N ASP A 374 -19.73 -9.80 14.05
CA ASP A 374 -19.15 -8.47 13.96
C ASP A 374 -17.64 -8.62 13.75
N PHE A 375 -17.12 -8.04 12.68
CA PHE A 375 -15.70 -7.97 12.38
C PHE A 375 -15.30 -6.50 12.23
N GLU A 376 -14.76 -5.94 13.32
CA GLU A 376 -14.31 -4.54 13.38
C GLU A 376 -15.40 -3.52 13.02
N GLY A 377 -16.66 -3.76 13.41
CA GLY A 377 -17.80 -2.90 13.12
C GLY A 377 -18.51 -3.21 11.80
N ILE A 378 -18.10 -4.28 11.11
CA ILE A 378 -18.66 -4.72 9.83
C ILE A 378 -19.41 -6.04 10.02
N PRO A 379 -20.68 -6.14 9.60
CA PRO A 379 -21.43 -7.39 9.67
C PRO A 379 -20.88 -8.37 8.63
N LEU A 380 -20.21 -9.41 9.12
CA LEU A 380 -19.63 -10.45 8.28
C LEU A 380 -20.52 -11.70 8.34
N TYR A 381 -21.17 -11.99 7.21
CA TYR A 381 -22.10 -13.09 7.06
C TYR A 381 -21.35 -14.36 6.66
N GLY A 382 -21.51 -15.45 7.42
CA GLY A 382 -20.75 -16.68 7.20
C GLY A 382 -21.04 -17.36 5.86
N VAL A 383 -22.14 -17.02 5.17
CA VAL A 383 -22.37 -17.46 3.78
C VAL A 383 -21.31 -16.90 2.82
N ALA A 384 -20.82 -15.67 3.03
CA ALA A 384 -19.70 -15.12 2.25
C ALA A 384 -18.43 -15.95 2.49
N LEU A 385 -18.12 -16.27 3.75
CA LEU A 385 -16.96 -17.09 4.11
C LEU A 385 -17.00 -18.47 3.47
N PHE A 386 -18.16 -19.11 3.50
CA PHE A 386 -18.37 -20.40 2.86
C PHE A 386 -18.16 -20.33 1.34
N LEU A 387 -18.73 -19.33 0.66
CA LEU A 387 -18.65 -19.19 -0.79
C LEU A 387 -17.24 -18.78 -1.26
N LEU A 388 -16.59 -17.84 -0.57
CA LEU A 388 -15.21 -17.44 -0.85
C LEU A 388 -14.26 -18.61 -0.64
N GLY A 389 -14.41 -19.36 0.46
CA GLY A 389 -13.65 -20.58 0.71
C GLY A 389 -13.88 -21.64 -0.37
N ALA A 390 -15.12 -21.84 -0.81
CA ALA A 390 -15.45 -22.79 -1.87
C ALA A 390 -14.80 -22.43 -3.22
N GLN A 391 -14.56 -21.14 -3.48
CA GLN A 391 -13.88 -20.65 -4.68
C GLN A 391 -12.34 -20.72 -4.56
N SER A 392 -11.78 -20.30 -3.42
CA SER A 392 -10.33 -20.17 -3.24
C SER A 392 -9.65 -21.49 -2.84
N ASP A 393 -10.24 -22.26 -1.93
CA ASP A 393 -9.77 -23.55 -1.46
C ASP A 393 -10.94 -24.49 -1.17
N ALA A 394 -11.49 -25.08 -2.23
CA ALA A 394 -12.58 -26.05 -2.14
C ALA A 394 -12.23 -27.24 -1.23
N PHE A 395 -10.97 -27.67 -1.20
CA PHE A 395 -10.54 -28.81 -0.40
C PHE A 395 -10.48 -28.44 1.09
N GLY A 396 -9.85 -27.32 1.44
CA GLY A 396 -9.84 -26.79 2.81
C GLY A 396 -11.26 -26.55 3.32
N THR A 397 -12.13 -25.99 2.49
CA THR A 397 -13.54 -25.76 2.82
C THR A 397 -14.26 -27.08 3.12
N MET A 398 -14.10 -28.10 2.28
CA MET A 398 -14.66 -29.43 2.54
C MET A 398 -14.19 -30.02 3.88
N VAL A 399 -12.91 -29.83 4.23
CA VAL A 399 -12.34 -30.29 5.49
C VAL A 399 -12.92 -29.50 6.67
N THR A 400 -13.00 -28.18 6.58
CA THR A 400 -13.54 -27.28 7.61
C THR A 400 -14.97 -27.64 7.99
N TYR A 401 -15.84 -27.83 6.99
CA TYR A 401 -17.25 -28.15 7.22
C TYR A 401 -17.52 -29.65 7.36
N GLY A 402 -16.56 -30.51 7.02
CA GLY A 402 -16.73 -31.96 7.05
C GLY A 402 -17.73 -32.48 5.99
N ILE A 403 -17.81 -31.80 4.84
CA ILE A 403 -18.73 -32.10 3.74
C ILE A 403 -17.99 -32.65 2.52
N GLY A 404 -18.71 -33.41 1.68
CA GLY A 404 -18.18 -33.94 0.41
C GLY A 404 -18.26 -32.93 -0.74
N LEU A 405 -17.54 -33.19 -1.84
CA LEU A 405 -17.51 -32.30 -3.01
C LEU A 405 -18.89 -32.04 -3.61
N THR A 406 -19.75 -33.06 -3.71
CA THR A 406 -21.12 -32.88 -4.24
C THR A 406 -22.00 -32.04 -3.33
N GLN A 407 -21.77 -32.09 -2.02
CA GLN A 407 -22.48 -31.25 -1.05
C GLN A 407 -21.96 -29.81 -1.13
N LEU A 408 -20.65 -29.61 -1.22
CA LEU A 408 -20.04 -28.30 -1.45
C LEU A 408 -20.62 -27.66 -2.71
N LEU A 409 -20.59 -28.37 -3.84
CA LEU A 409 -21.08 -27.85 -5.12
C LEU A 409 -22.59 -27.55 -5.07
N GLY A 410 -23.41 -28.45 -4.51
CA GLY A 410 -24.85 -28.21 -4.42
C GLY A 410 -25.21 -27.02 -3.54
N ILE A 411 -24.53 -26.83 -2.41
CA ILE A 411 -24.78 -25.65 -1.55
C ILE A 411 -24.21 -24.38 -2.19
N ALA A 412 -22.96 -24.43 -2.68
CA ALA A 412 -22.26 -23.23 -3.16
C ALA A 412 -22.74 -22.77 -4.55
N TYR A 413 -23.02 -23.68 -5.48
CA TYR A 413 -23.34 -23.33 -6.88
C TYR A 413 -24.83 -23.41 -7.21
N ASP A 414 -25.57 -24.31 -6.55
CA ASP A 414 -26.97 -24.58 -6.91
C ASP A 414 -27.99 -23.97 -5.93
N TRP A 415 -27.55 -23.37 -4.81
CA TRP A 415 -28.44 -22.74 -3.83
C TRP A 415 -27.92 -21.40 -3.28
N ALA A 416 -26.94 -21.41 -2.37
CA ALA A 416 -26.46 -20.19 -1.71
C ALA A 416 -25.78 -19.22 -2.68
N GLY A 417 -24.99 -19.73 -3.63
CA GLY A 417 -24.34 -18.90 -4.65
C GLY A 417 -25.30 -18.24 -5.64
N LEU A 418 -26.47 -18.86 -5.89
CA LEU A 418 -27.50 -18.29 -6.76
C LEU A 418 -28.25 -17.15 -6.07
N TRP A 419 -28.41 -17.20 -4.75
CA TRP A 419 -29.01 -16.12 -3.97
C TRP A 419 -28.13 -14.87 -3.92
N ILE A 420 -26.81 -15.01 -3.87
CA ILE A 420 -25.88 -13.87 -3.81
C ILE A 420 -25.43 -13.36 -5.21
N ASP A 421 -25.77 -14.10 -6.28
CA ASP A 421 -25.31 -13.84 -7.66
C ASP A 421 -23.77 -13.83 -7.81
N MET A 422 -23.08 -14.78 -7.16
CA MET A 422 -21.63 -14.96 -7.27
C MET A 422 -21.23 -16.12 -8.19
N VAL A 423 -22.20 -16.78 -8.83
CA VAL A 423 -22.00 -18.01 -9.59
C VAL A 423 -22.71 -17.91 -10.93
N GLY A 424 -22.10 -18.41 -12.01
CA GLY A 424 -22.61 -18.30 -13.39
C GLY A 424 -23.89 -19.09 -13.73
N GLY A 425 -24.76 -19.35 -12.75
CA GLY A 425 -26.11 -19.90 -12.93
C GLY A 425 -27.17 -18.82 -13.16
N VAL A 426 -28.45 -19.20 -13.15
CA VAL A 426 -29.56 -18.22 -13.14
C VAL A 426 -29.76 -17.77 -11.70
N PRO A 427 -29.59 -16.48 -11.36
CA PRO A 427 -29.75 -16.01 -9.99
C PRO A 427 -31.16 -16.27 -9.46
N LEU A 428 -31.26 -16.59 -8.18
CA LEU A 428 -32.54 -16.69 -7.50
C LEU A 428 -33.04 -15.28 -7.16
N GLU A 429 -34.34 -15.08 -7.27
CA GLU A 429 -34.98 -13.80 -6.96
C GLU A 429 -36.11 -14.02 -5.97
N PHE A 430 -36.21 -13.11 -5.00
CA PHE A 430 -37.23 -13.14 -3.97
C PHE A 430 -38.55 -12.61 -4.51
N GLU A 431 -39.64 -13.34 -4.30
CA GLU A 431 -40.98 -12.96 -4.74
C GLU A 431 -41.54 -11.87 -3.81
N MET A 432 -41.53 -10.62 -4.28
CA MET A 432 -41.88 -9.44 -3.45
C MET A 432 -43.33 -9.48 -2.94
N ILE A 433 -44.22 -10.25 -3.57
CA ILE A 433 -45.58 -10.45 -3.09
C ILE A 433 -45.63 -11.00 -1.65
N LEU A 434 -44.60 -11.75 -1.22
CA LEU A 434 -44.48 -12.28 0.14
C LEU A 434 -44.35 -11.20 1.21
N VAL A 435 -43.88 -10.01 0.84
CA VAL A 435 -43.79 -8.82 1.71
C VAL A 435 -44.75 -7.71 1.28
N GLY A 436 -45.71 -8.02 0.39
CA GLY A 436 -46.72 -7.07 -0.10
C GLY A 436 -46.24 -6.14 -1.23
N GLY A 437 -45.06 -6.39 -1.80
CA GLY A 437 -44.54 -5.70 -2.98
C GLY A 437 -44.97 -6.31 -4.31
N THR A 438 -44.37 -5.85 -5.41
CA THR A 438 -44.63 -6.33 -6.78
C THR A 438 -43.34 -6.74 -7.46
N GLY A 439 -43.39 -7.73 -8.35
CA GLY A 439 -42.22 -8.22 -9.07
C GLY A 439 -41.37 -9.17 -8.22
N THR A 440 -40.11 -9.31 -8.63
CA THR A 440 -39.09 -10.10 -7.95
C THR A 440 -37.90 -9.20 -7.58
N MET A 441 -37.09 -9.63 -6.63
CA MET A 441 -35.93 -8.90 -6.15
C MET A 441 -34.73 -9.83 -6.03
N GLY A 442 -33.72 -9.66 -6.88
CA GLY A 442 -32.42 -10.33 -6.76
C GLY A 442 -31.42 -9.52 -5.93
N ALA A 443 -30.26 -10.12 -5.63
CA ALA A 443 -29.22 -9.51 -4.80
C ALA A 443 -28.69 -8.17 -5.35
N ASN A 444 -28.47 -8.06 -6.67
CA ASN A 444 -27.96 -6.84 -7.30
C ASN A 444 -28.95 -5.68 -7.19
N SER A 445 -30.22 -5.94 -7.51
CA SER A 445 -31.30 -4.95 -7.39
C SER A 445 -31.49 -4.55 -5.92
N TRP A 446 -31.47 -5.52 -5.00
CA TRP A 446 -31.59 -5.24 -3.57
C TRP A 446 -30.45 -4.34 -3.10
N TRP A 447 -29.19 -4.65 -3.45
CA TRP A 447 -28.03 -3.82 -3.12
C TRP A 447 -28.18 -2.38 -3.62
N GLN A 448 -28.58 -2.21 -4.89
CA GLN A 448 -28.74 -0.90 -5.51
C GLN A 448 -29.85 -0.07 -4.86
N HIS A 449 -30.89 -0.70 -4.31
CA HIS A 449 -31.89 -0.04 -3.48
C HIS A 449 -31.32 0.30 -2.09
N SER A 450 -30.87 -0.72 -1.37
CA SER A 450 -30.52 -0.63 0.05
C SER A 450 -29.31 0.25 0.35
N LEU A 451 -28.40 0.46 -0.61
CA LEU A 451 -27.27 1.39 -0.41
C LEU A 451 -27.77 2.84 -0.22
N GLY A 452 -28.72 3.26 -1.05
CA GLY A 452 -29.14 4.66 -1.17
C GLY A 452 -30.50 4.98 -0.55
N SER A 453 -31.26 3.97 -0.12
CA SER A 453 -32.60 4.13 0.44
C SER A 453 -32.91 3.08 1.52
N GLU A 454 -34.14 3.08 2.03
CA GLU A 454 -34.65 1.99 2.88
C GLU A 454 -34.61 0.66 2.10
N GLU A 455 -34.22 -0.42 2.77
CA GLU A 455 -34.11 -1.73 2.13
C GLU A 455 -35.50 -2.33 1.86
N PRO A 456 -35.77 -2.88 0.67
CA PRO A 456 -37.14 -3.11 0.21
C PRO A 456 -37.84 -4.33 0.82
N ILE A 457 -37.14 -5.20 1.57
CA ILE A 457 -37.69 -6.49 2.03
C ILE A 457 -38.12 -6.45 3.50
N ALA A 458 -37.20 -6.22 4.44
CA ALA A 458 -37.51 -6.13 5.87
C ALA A 458 -37.69 -4.70 6.38
N GLY A 459 -37.38 -3.69 5.55
CA GLY A 459 -37.42 -2.28 5.92
C GLY A 459 -36.22 -1.85 6.77
N GLY A 460 -36.14 -0.57 7.10
CA GLY A 460 -34.97 0.02 7.74
C GLY A 460 -33.76 0.17 6.80
N TYR A 461 -32.59 0.46 7.38
CA TYR A 461 -31.36 0.74 6.63
C TYR A 461 -30.28 -0.29 6.92
N ILE A 462 -29.55 -0.70 5.88
CA ILE A 462 -28.44 -1.64 6.03
C ILE A 462 -27.22 -0.92 6.63
N GLU A 463 -26.45 -1.63 7.46
CA GLU A 463 -25.32 -1.04 8.21
C GLU A 463 -24.20 -0.48 7.33
N ILE A 464 -24.04 -1.08 6.14
CA ILE A 464 -23.04 -0.73 5.13
C ILE A 464 -23.56 0.34 4.14
N GLY A 465 -24.80 0.78 4.27
CA GLY A 465 -25.44 1.76 3.38
C GLY A 465 -25.05 3.21 3.68
N LEU A 466 -25.51 4.15 2.83
CA LEU A 466 -25.30 5.58 3.02
C LEU A 466 -26.10 6.16 4.20
N ASN A 467 -27.25 5.57 4.51
CA ASN A 467 -28.11 5.95 5.63
C ASN A 467 -27.58 5.39 6.98
N ARG A 468 -26.33 5.70 7.33
CA ARG A 468 -25.68 5.24 8.57
C ARG A 468 -25.35 6.40 9.52
N GLY A 469 -25.34 6.09 10.82
CA GLY A 469 -24.94 7.04 11.85
C GLY A 469 -25.83 8.29 11.89
N GLU A 470 -25.23 9.47 11.74
CA GLU A 470 -25.98 10.73 11.73
C GLU A 470 -26.80 10.98 10.45
N TYR A 471 -26.56 10.20 9.39
CA TYR A 471 -27.24 10.30 8.10
C TYR A 471 -28.44 9.33 7.97
N GLU A 472 -28.75 8.55 9.00
CA GLU A 472 -29.89 7.62 8.99
C GLU A 472 -31.20 8.32 8.61
N GLY A 473 -31.82 7.87 7.51
CA GLY A 473 -33.07 8.42 6.98
C GLY A 473 -32.97 9.79 6.34
N THR A 474 -31.75 10.27 6.03
CA THR A 474 -31.51 11.55 5.36
C THR A 474 -31.25 11.40 3.86
N VAL A 475 -30.89 10.20 3.41
CA VAL A 475 -30.53 9.89 2.02
C VAL A 475 -31.65 9.08 1.36
N ASP A 476 -32.08 9.51 0.17
CA ASP A 476 -33.10 8.81 -0.64
C ASP A 476 -32.71 8.87 -2.12
N LEU A 477 -31.77 8.02 -2.51
CA LEU A 477 -31.26 7.94 -3.87
C LEU A 477 -32.00 6.87 -4.68
N SER A 478 -32.37 7.21 -5.91
CA SER A 478 -32.84 6.23 -6.90
C SER A 478 -31.75 5.21 -7.25
N THR A 479 -32.13 4.00 -7.66
CA THR A 479 -31.19 2.96 -8.10
C THR A 479 -30.31 3.42 -9.26
N GLU A 480 -30.84 4.23 -10.20
CA GLU A 480 -30.05 4.80 -11.29
C GLU A 480 -28.92 5.69 -10.77
N LYS A 481 -29.19 6.46 -9.71
CA LYS A 481 -28.20 7.35 -9.09
C LYS A 481 -27.14 6.56 -8.30
N VAL A 482 -27.55 5.52 -7.58
CA VAL A 482 -26.62 4.59 -6.93
C VAL A 482 -25.70 3.94 -7.95
N ARG A 483 -26.25 3.51 -9.09
CA ARG A 483 -25.43 2.95 -10.18
C ARG A 483 -24.47 3.96 -10.80
N GLU A 484 -24.89 5.20 -10.97
CA GLU A 484 -24.01 6.28 -11.46
C GLU A 484 -22.84 6.52 -10.52
N ILE A 485 -23.10 6.54 -9.19
CA ILE A 485 -22.07 6.70 -8.15
C ILE A 485 -21.12 5.51 -8.12
N LEU A 486 -21.63 4.28 -8.23
CA LEU A 486 -20.80 3.09 -8.05
C LEU A 486 -20.14 2.58 -9.34
N TYR A 487 -20.83 2.56 -10.48
CA TYR A 487 -20.41 1.76 -11.65
C TYR A 487 -20.43 2.51 -12.99
N ASP A 488 -21.44 3.34 -13.24
CA ASP A 488 -21.80 3.72 -14.61
C ASP A 488 -21.22 5.09 -15.05
N SER A 489 -20.75 5.93 -14.13
CA SER A 489 -20.19 7.26 -14.45
C SER A 489 -18.67 7.27 -14.61
N GLU A 490 -18.13 8.34 -15.19
CA GLU A 490 -16.68 8.61 -15.17
C GLU A 490 -16.12 8.85 -13.75
N TYR A 491 -17.02 9.12 -12.79
CA TYR A 491 -16.74 9.29 -11.38
C TYR A 491 -17.09 8.05 -10.56
N ALA A 492 -17.25 6.88 -11.20
CA ALA A 492 -17.63 5.65 -10.52
C ALA A 492 -16.63 5.26 -9.41
N LEU A 493 -17.13 5.04 -8.20
CA LEU A 493 -16.31 4.69 -7.03
C LEU A 493 -15.79 3.25 -7.03
N THR A 494 -16.27 2.38 -7.93
CA THR A 494 -15.65 1.07 -8.17
C THR A 494 -14.57 1.10 -9.26
N GLY A 495 -14.38 2.25 -9.91
CA GLY A 495 -13.33 2.47 -10.91
C GLY A 495 -12.17 3.32 -10.37
N ASP A 496 -11.32 3.78 -11.29
CA ASP A 496 -10.08 4.50 -11.00
C ASP A 496 -10.32 5.83 -10.25
N PHE A 497 -11.51 6.43 -10.39
CA PHE A 497 -11.86 7.68 -9.72
C PHE A 497 -11.89 7.56 -8.18
N ALA A 498 -12.00 6.35 -7.62
CA ALA A 498 -12.00 6.16 -6.18
C ALA A 498 -10.76 6.76 -5.51
N THR A 499 -9.59 6.60 -6.12
CA THR A 499 -8.33 7.17 -5.58
C THR A 499 -8.32 8.70 -5.67
N ALA A 500 -8.81 9.27 -6.76
CA ALA A 500 -8.99 10.72 -6.89
C ALA A 500 -10.01 11.29 -5.87
N PHE A 501 -11.06 10.53 -5.55
CA PHE A 501 -12.01 10.89 -4.49
C PHE A 501 -11.32 10.92 -3.12
N VAL A 502 -10.52 9.89 -2.81
CA VAL A 502 -9.74 9.81 -1.57
C VAL A 502 -8.70 10.93 -1.47
N TYR A 503 -8.04 11.26 -2.59
CA TYR A 503 -7.17 12.43 -2.67
C TYR A 503 -7.92 13.71 -2.30
N GLY A 504 -9.13 13.90 -2.85
CA GLY A 504 -10.01 15.02 -2.52
C GLY A 504 -10.35 15.12 -1.03
N GLU A 505 -10.71 13.99 -0.42
CA GLU A 505 -11.06 13.91 1.01
C GLU A 505 -9.92 14.25 1.96
N PHE A 506 -8.68 13.93 1.60
CA PHE A 506 -7.51 14.14 2.44
C PHE A 506 -6.79 15.46 2.16
N SER A 507 -6.67 15.88 0.91
CA SER A 507 -6.05 17.16 0.54
C SER A 507 -6.99 18.35 0.76
N GLY A 508 -8.31 18.14 0.71
CA GLY A 508 -9.32 19.21 0.72
C GLY A 508 -9.49 19.92 -0.63
N VAL A 509 -8.83 19.44 -1.69
CA VAL A 509 -8.93 19.96 -3.06
C VAL A 509 -9.00 18.82 -4.08
N SER A 510 -9.63 19.04 -5.23
CA SER A 510 -9.56 18.09 -6.34
C SER A 510 -8.14 18.00 -6.88
N LEU A 511 -7.81 16.91 -7.58
CA LEU A 511 -6.67 16.91 -8.51
C LEU A 511 -6.78 18.12 -9.47
N PRO A 512 -5.67 18.65 -10.00
CA PRO A 512 -5.71 19.73 -10.99
C PRO A 512 -6.44 19.28 -12.26
N LEU A 513 -7.59 19.87 -12.56
CA LEU A 513 -8.44 19.45 -13.69
C LEU A 513 -8.29 20.35 -14.93
N GLY A 514 -8.23 19.71 -16.09
CA GLY A 514 -8.34 20.31 -17.41
C GLY A 514 -9.72 20.05 -18.04
N SER A 515 -9.83 20.22 -19.36
CA SER A 515 -11.09 19.97 -20.08
C SER A 515 -11.41 18.48 -20.30
N GLU A 516 -10.43 17.60 -20.14
CA GLU A 516 -10.54 16.15 -20.42
C GLU A 516 -10.14 15.28 -19.20
N GLY A 517 -10.03 15.86 -18.00
CA GLY A 517 -9.61 15.16 -16.78
C GLY A 517 -8.39 15.78 -16.10
N PRO A 518 -7.75 15.05 -15.16
CA PRO A 518 -6.55 15.52 -14.46
C PRO A 518 -5.40 15.89 -15.40
N VAL A 519 -4.77 17.04 -15.18
CA VAL A 519 -3.65 17.54 -15.99
C VAL A 519 -2.75 18.49 -15.20
N MET A 520 -1.45 18.42 -15.42
CA MET A 520 -0.50 19.38 -14.86
C MET A 520 -0.86 20.83 -15.21
N GLY A 521 -0.89 21.70 -14.19
CA GLY A 521 -1.28 23.11 -14.33
C GLY A 521 -2.78 23.34 -14.56
N GLY A 522 -3.61 22.31 -14.33
CA GLY A 522 -5.07 22.40 -14.29
C GLY A 522 -5.59 23.28 -13.16
N THR A 523 -6.92 23.41 -13.07
CA THR A 523 -7.58 24.15 -11.98
C THR A 523 -7.93 23.20 -10.84
N GLU A 524 -7.51 23.53 -9.63
CA GLU A 524 -7.95 22.84 -8.41
C GLU A 524 -9.28 23.43 -7.92
N HIS A 525 -10.15 22.56 -7.45
CA HIS A 525 -11.43 22.92 -6.86
C HIS A 525 -11.44 22.55 -5.39
N THR A 526 -12.02 23.39 -4.52
CA THR A 526 -12.23 23.03 -3.12
C THR A 526 -13.09 21.79 -3.02
N TRP A 527 -12.63 20.80 -2.25
CA TRP A 527 -13.34 19.55 -2.03
C TRP A 527 -14.34 19.71 -0.89
N ASP A 528 -15.58 20.03 -1.25
CA ASP A 528 -16.70 20.21 -0.32
C ASP A 528 -17.97 19.49 -0.80
N ASP A 529 -19.02 19.54 0.01
CA ASP A 529 -20.29 18.87 -0.27
C ASP A 529 -20.95 19.40 -1.56
N ALA A 530 -20.75 20.68 -1.88
CA ALA A 530 -21.29 21.29 -3.09
C ALA A 530 -20.55 20.81 -4.34
N TYR A 531 -19.23 20.63 -4.26
CA TYR A 531 -18.43 20.08 -5.34
C TYR A 531 -18.79 18.62 -5.61
N VAL A 532 -18.78 17.77 -4.57
CA VAL A 532 -19.14 16.34 -4.69
C VAL A 532 -20.61 16.17 -5.11
N GLY A 533 -21.52 16.98 -4.56
CA GLY A 533 -22.91 17.04 -5.00
C GLY A 533 -23.05 17.40 -6.47
N GLY A 534 -22.19 18.31 -6.97
CA GLY A 534 -22.12 18.69 -8.37
C GLY A 534 -21.65 17.57 -9.31
N LEU A 535 -20.72 16.71 -8.87
CA LEU A 535 -20.22 15.58 -9.67
C LEU A 535 -21.32 14.58 -10.02
N TYR A 536 -22.16 14.25 -9.03
CA TYR A 536 -23.22 13.25 -9.17
C TYR A 536 -24.61 13.86 -9.34
N GLY A 537 -24.76 15.18 -9.29
CA GLY A 537 -26.06 15.83 -9.30
C GLY A 537 -26.97 15.44 -8.13
N ILE A 538 -26.38 15.27 -6.93
CA ILE A 538 -27.07 14.98 -5.66
C ILE A 538 -27.05 16.22 -4.75
N SER A 539 -27.86 16.23 -3.69
CA SER A 539 -27.88 17.34 -2.74
C SER A 539 -26.64 17.36 -1.83
N ASP A 540 -26.33 18.53 -1.26
CA ASP A 540 -25.21 18.69 -0.31
C ASP A 540 -25.31 17.71 0.88
N SER A 541 -26.51 17.38 1.33
CA SER A 541 -26.72 16.41 2.43
C SER A 541 -26.40 14.97 2.00
N GLU A 542 -26.76 14.59 0.78
CA GLU A 542 -26.45 13.27 0.22
C GLU A 542 -24.96 13.16 -0.12
N ALA A 543 -24.35 14.26 -0.58
CA ALA A 543 -22.91 14.36 -0.78
C ALA A 543 -22.16 14.22 0.54
N ALA A 544 -22.58 14.90 1.61
CA ALA A 544 -21.98 14.74 2.93
C ALA A 544 -22.02 13.28 3.42
N ALA A 545 -23.17 12.60 3.23
CA ALA A 545 -23.31 11.19 3.55
C ALA A 545 -22.39 10.30 2.71
N LEU A 546 -22.27 10.55 1.40
CA LEU A 546 -21.36 9.83 0.50
C LEU A 546 -19.90 10.01 0.88
N ARG A 547 -19.50 11.25 1.20
CA ARG A 547 -18.14 11.57 1.63
C ARG A 547 -17.77 10.88 2.94
N SER A 548 -18.68 10.95 3.94
CA SER A 548 -18.51 10.22 5.21
C SER A 548 -18.48 8.71 4.99
N TRP A 549 -19.29 8.18 4.08
CA TRP A 549 -19.27 6.76 3.73
C TRP A 549 -17.94 6.34 3.08
N VAL A 550 -17.36 7.13 2.16
CA VAL A 550 -16.05 6.79 1.58
C VAL A 550 -14.93 6.89 2.63
N LYS A 551 -14.87 8.01 3.36
CA LYS A 551 -13.77 8.31 4.28
C LYS A 551 -13.87 7.55 5.59
N ASP A 552 -14.94 7.78 6.35
CA ASP A 552 -15.07 7.33 7.74
C ASP A 552 -15.47 5.85 7.84
N PHE A 553 -16.01 5.27 6.77
CA PHE A 553 -16.43 3.89 6.74
C PHE A 553 -15.58 3.02 5.83
N MET A 554 -15.60 3.27 4.51
CA MET A 554 -14.92 2.42 3.56
C MET A 554 -13.41 2.43 3.80
N PHE A 555 -12.80 3.62 3.87
CA PHE A 555 -11.36 3.74 4.11
C PHE A 555 -10.96 3.42 5.56
N GLU A 556 -11.62 4.01 6.56
CA GLU A 556 -11.21 3.84 7.96
C GLU A 556 -11.51 2.46 8.55
N GLN A 557 -12.64 1.84 8.18
CA GLN A 557 -13.07 0.56 8.77
C GLN A 557 -12.91 -0.61 7.77
N VAL A 558 -13.51 -0.50 6.58
CA VAL A 558 -13.67 -1.64 5.67
C VAL A 558 -12.37 -2.11 5.03
N VAL A 559 -11.59 -1.21 4.43
CA VAL A 559 -10.40 -1.62 3.69
C VAL A 559 -9.33 -2.19 4.62
N GLY A 560 -9.11 -1.59 5.79
CA GLY A 560 -8.16 -2.12 6.78
C GLY A 560 -8.55 -3.53 7.25
N ALA A 561 -9.82 -3.71 7.64
CA ALA A 561 -10.35 -5.01 8.04
C ALA A 561 -10.20 -6.06 6.93
N LEU A 562 -10.48 -5.68 5.67
CA LEU A 562 -10.31 -6.55 4.51
C LEU A 562 -8.86 -6.98 4.27
N LEU A 563 -7.91 -6.06 4.35
CA LEU A 563 -6.49 -6.37 4.17
C LEU A 563 -5.99 -7.34 5.26
N GLY A 564 -6.42 -7.14 6.50
CA GLY A 564 -6.12 -8.05 7.61
C GLY A 564 -6.78 -9.41 7.42
N PHE A 565 -8.06 -9.44 7.04
CA PHE A 565 -8.82 -10.66 6.87
C PHE A 565 -8.33 -11.53 5.70
N GLN A 566 -8.10 -10.92 4.53
CA GLN A 566 -7.80 -11.64 3.29
C GLN A 566 -6.31 -11.98 3.15
N TYR A 567 -5.42 -11.10 3.62
CA TYR A 567 -3.97 -11.21 3.38
C TYR A 567 -3.14 -11.28 4.67
N GLY A 568 -3.75 -11.11 5.85
CA GLY A 568 -3.01 -11.07 7.11
C GLY A 568 -2.14 -9.83 7.28
N SER A 569 -2.42 -8.77 6.52
CA SER A 569 -1.67 -7.51 6.59
C SER A 569 -2.15 -6.65 7.75
N SER A 570 -1.26 -5.85 8.33
CA SER A 570 -1.62 -4.90 9.38
C SER A 570 -0.73 -3.66 9.32
N ALA A 571 -1.05 -2.64 10.11
CA ALA A 571 -0.25 -1.42 10.23
C ALA A 571 1.19 -1.67 10.71
N TRP A 572 1.44 -2.80 11.38
CA TRP A 572 2.74 -3.19 11.89
C TRP A 572 3.14 -4.55 11.34
N THR A 573 4.41 -4.71 10.98
CA THR A 573 4.92 -6.02 10.54
C THR A 573 6.18 -6.39 11.30
N THR A 574 6.30 -7.67 11.63
CA THR A 574 7.48 -8.25 12.28
C THR A 574 8.28 -9.00 11.23
N GLN A 575 9.52 -8.57 11.00
CA GLN A 575 10.45 -9.23 10.10
C GLN A 575 11.89 -8.88 10.49
N SER A 576 12.85 -9.66 9.97
CA SER A 576 14.27 -9.38 10.14
C SER A 576 14.69 -8.04 9.52
N ILE A 577 15.77 -7.44 10.05
CA ILE A 577 16.34 -6.23 9.44
C ILE A 577 16.85 -6.48 8.01
N ASN A 578 17.33 -7.71 7.72
CA ASN A 578 17.70 -8.11 6.36
C ASN A 578 16.52 -8.02 5.39
N ASN A 579 15.31 -8.46 5.81
CA ASN A 579 14.10 -8.33 5.00
C ASN A 579 13.73 -6.87 4.78
N TRP A 580 13.82 -6.01 5.80
CA TRP A 580 13.55 -4.58 5.65
C TRP A 580 14.49 -3.88 4.67
N LEU A 581 15.80 -4.12 4.80
CA LEU A 581 16.81 -3.46 3.98
C LEU A 581 16.82 -4.00 2.55
N TYR A 582 16.95 -5.31 2.39
CA TYR A 582 17.22 -5.95 1.09
C TYR A 582 16.01 -6.64 0.47
N GLY A 583 14.88 -6.53 1.14
CA GLY A 583 13.55 -6.72 0.61
C GLY A 583 12.82 -7.99 1.04
N TRP A 584 11.50 -7.90 0.94
CA TRP A 584 10.54 -8.94 1.31
C TRP A 584 9.39 -8.99 0.31
N SER A 585 8.71 -10.13 0.25
CA SER A 585 7.47 -10.28 -0.52
C SER A 585 6.28 -9.86 0.34
N ASP A 586 5.61 -8.77 -0.03
CA ASP A 586 4.39 -8.32 0.64
C ASP A 586 3.20 -9.27 0.33
N PRO A 587 2.43 -9.70 1.34
CA PRO A 587 1.35 -10.67 1.15
C PRO A 587 0.15 -10.11 0.37
N VAL A 588 -0.12 -8.81 0.45
CA VAL A 588 -1.22 -8.17 -0.29
C VAL A 588 -0.85 -8.09 -1.77
N LEU A 589 0.36 -7.60 -2.07
CA LEU A 589 0.86 -7.55 -3.44
C LEU A 589 0.98 -8.95 -4.04
N ALA A 590 1.44 -9.94 -3.27
CA ALA A 590 1.49 -11.33 -3.72
C ALA A 590 0.10 -11.88 -4.04
N GLY A 591 -0.90 -11.55 -3.23
CA GLY A 591 -2.28 -11.98 -3.44
C GLY A 591 -2.97 -11.31 -4.62
N LEU A 592 -2.61 -10.08 -4.97
CA LEU A 592 -3.21 -9.31 -6.06
C LEU A 592 -2.46 -9.46 -7.39
N TYR A 593 -1.13 -9.47 -7.36
CA TYR A 593 -0.27 -9.36 -8.54
C TYR A 593 0.72 -10.53 -8.70
N GLY A 594 0.68 -11.51 -7.78
CA GLY A 594 1.58 -12.65 -7.76
C GLY A 594 2.91 -12.38 -7.06
N GLU A 595 3.61 -13.46 -6.67
CA GLU A 595 4.90 -13.41 -5.96
C GLU A 595 6.02 -12.72 -6.77
N GLU A 596 5.88 -12.65 -8.10
CA GLU A 596 6.84 -11.95 -8.94
C GLU A 596 6.76 -10.42 -8.76
N ASN A 597 5.58 -9.89 -8.44
CA ASN A 597 5.34 -8.45 -8.34
C ASN A 597 5.13 -7.96 -6.89
N SER A 598 5.47 -8.81 -5.91
CA SER A 598 5.23 -8.53 -4.49
C SER A 598 6.42 -7.97 -3.72
N TRP A 599 7.58 -7.87 -4.36
CA TRP A 599 8.82 -7.57 -3.67
C TRP A 599 9.02 -6.07 -3.48
N VAL A 600 9.38 -5.69 -2.27
CA VAL A 600 9.67 -4.30 -1.87
C VAL A 600 10.97 -4.26 -1.07
N LYS A 601 11.69 -3.13 -1.12
CA LYS A 601 13.04 -2.95 -0.53
C LYS A 601 13.27 -1.50 -0.10
N LEU A 602 14.17 -1.27 0.84
CA LEU A 602 14.64 0.06 1.24
C LEU A 602 16.02 0.39 0.64
N GLU A 603 16.87 -0.62 0.50
CA GLU A 603 18.20 -0.54 -0.10
C GLU A 603 18.28 -1.43 -1.34
N THR A 604 19.01 -0.99 -2.36
CA THR A 604 19.21 -1.75 -3.60
C THR A 604 20.39 -2.69 -3.45
N ASN A 605 20.12 -3.98 -3.33
CA ASN A 605 21.12 -5.06 -3.36
C ASN A 605 21.09 -5.78 -4.71
N GLU A 606 22.11 -6.57 -5.05
CA GLU A 606 22.10 -7.39 -6.28
C GLU A 606 20.85 -8.30 -6.36
N THR A 607 20.48 -8.93 -5.25
CA THR A 607 19.29 -9.80 -5.19
C THR A 607 18.49 -9.58 -3.91
N TYR A 608 17.18 -9.83 -4.00
CA TYR A 608 16.29 -9.77 -2.84
C TYR A 608 16.69 -10.82 -1.81
N TYR A 609 16.74 -10.44 -0.53
CA TYR A 609 17.11 -11.37 0.53
C TYR A 609 16.12 -12.54 0.61
N GLY A 610 16.65 -13.77 0.71
CA GLY A 610 15.83 -14.99 0.80
C GLY A 610 15.08 -15.40 -0.48
N SER A 611 15.20 -14.65 -1.58
CA SER A 611 14.45 -14.89 -2.83
C SER A 611 14.96 -16.07 -3.69
N GLY A 612 16.13 -16.63 -3.36
CA GLY A 612 16.78 -17.65 -4.20
C GLY A 612 17.52 -17.08 -5.42
N GLY A 613 17.84 -15.78 -5.42
CA GLY A 613 18.66 -15.12 -6.45
C GLY A 613 17.86 -14.25 -7.42
N LYS A 614 16.69 -13.77 -7.02
CA LYS A 614 15.88 -12.85 -7.83
C LYS A 614 16.53 -11.46 -7.81
N SER A 615 16.79 -10.90 -8.99
CA SER A 615 17.34 -9.54 -9.14
C SER A 615 16.44 -8.52 -8.45
N THR A 616 17.04 -7.46 -7.89
CA THR A 616 16.25 -6.33 -7.40
C THR A 616 15.90 -5.31 -8.49
N GLY A 617 16.24 -5.60 -9.75
CA GLY A 617 16.00 -4.75 -10.91
C GLY A 617 17.30 -4.18 -11.47
N ASP A 618 17.18 -3.08 -12.18
CA ASP A 618 18.27 -2.49 -12.95
C ASP A 618 19.29 -1.71 -12.12
N PHE A 619 20.55 -1.80 -12.52
CA PHE A 619 21.65 -1.08 -11.88
C PHE A 619 21.61 0.41 -12.21
N SER A 620 22.06 1.23 -11.27
CA SER A 620 22.14 2.68 -11.48
C SER A 620 23.30 3.00 -12.41
N VAL A 621 23.12 3.99 -13.28
CA VAL A 621 24.15 4.52 -14.17
C VAL A 621 24.41 5.97 -13.81
N TYR A 622 25.68 6.29 -13.62
CA TYR A 622 26.12 7.64 -13.30
C TYR A 622 27.02 8.17 -14.40
N GLN A 623 26.82 9.44 -14.75
CA GLN A 623 27.76 10.22 -15.53
C GLN A 623 28.34 11.32 -14.65
N MET A 624 29.67 11.44 -14.60
CA MET A 624 30.37 12.47 -13.83
C MET A 624 31.43 13.18 -14.66
N LYS A 625 31.85 14.35 -14.20
CA LYS A 625 32.95 15.09 -14.81
C LYS A 625 34.30 14.49 -14.45
N ILE A 626 35.20 14.42 -15.43
CA ILE A 626 36.62 14.18 -15.21
C ILE A 626 37.41 15.48 -15.36
N PRO A 627 38.51 15.67 -14.60
CA PRO A 627 39.33 16.85 -14.76
C PRO A 627 40.03 16.85 -16.12
N THR A 628 39.82 17.89 -16.92
CA THR A 628 40.51 18.08 -18.23
C THR A 628 41.65 19.10 -18.16
N SER A 629 41.75 19.83 -17.04
CA SER A 629 42.85 20.73 -16.71
C SER A 629 42.78 21.14 -15.25
N VAL A 630 43.89 21.65 -14.71
CA VAL A 630 43.99 22.19 -13.34
C VAL A 630 42.91 23.23 -13.03
N GLY A 631 42.53 24.06 -14.02
CA GLY A 631 41.52 25.10 -13.84
C GLY A 631 40.09 24.60 -13.61
N ASN A 632 39.84 23.29 -13.78
CA ASN A 632 38.51 22.68 -13.67
C ASN A 632 38.42 21.69 -12.50
N LEU A 633 39.47 21.58 -11.67
CA LEU A 633 39.55 20.61 -10.56
C LEU A 633 38.43 20.79 -9.53
N ASN A 634 38.01 22.02 -9.27
CA ASN A 634 36.93 22.35 -8.34
C ASN A 634 35.54 21.83 -8.75
N THR A 635 35.41 21.25 -9.95
CA THR A 635 34.19 20.60 -10.44
C THR A 635 34.44 19.17 -10.93
N ALA A 636 35.63 18.63 -10.66
CA ALA A 636 35.97 17.25 -10.99
C ALA A 636 35.18 16.27 -10.13
N GLU A 637 34.79 15.13 -10.69
CA GLU A 637 33.90 14.12 -10.08
C GLU A 637 32.49 14.63 -9.73
N HIS A 638 32.13 15.86 -10.13
CA HIS A 638 30.75 16.30 -9.93
C HIS A 638 29.83 15.52 -10.86
N ALA A 639 28.67 15.11 -10.35
CA ALA A 639 27.65 14.41 -11.12
C ALA A 639 27.14 15.29 -12.28
N VAL A 640 26.80 14.65 -13.39
CA VAL A 640 26.22 15.28 -14.59
C VAL A 640 24.81 14.75 -14.78
N MET A 641 24.66 13.43 -14.88
CA MET A 641 23.38 12.75 -15.05
C MET A 641 23.36 11.40 -14.32
N GLU A 642 22.17 10.91 -14.02
CA GLU A 642 21.88 9.60 -13.42
C GLU A 642 20.77 8.91 -14.22
N GLY A 643 20.84 7.60 -14.35
CA GLY A 643 19.86 6.77 -15.04
C GLY A 643 20.03 5.31 -14.65
N TYR A 644 19.66 4.40 -15.55
CA TYR A 644 19.68 2.96 -15.31
C TYR A 644 20.23 2.19 -16.51
N ILE A 645 20.60 0.93 -16.29
CA ILE A 645 20.99 -0.01 -17.35
C ILE A 645 20.19 -1.30 -17.20
N ASN A 646 19.63 -1.81 -18.30
CA ASN A 646 18.92 -3.10 -18.30
C ASN A 646 19.91 -4.23 -17.99
N SER A 647 20.08 -4.56 -16.73
CA SER A 647 21.13 -5.43 -16.22
C SER A 647 20.64 -6.86 -15.99
N ASP A 648 19.33 -7.03 -15.77
CA ASP A 648 18.71 -8.33 -15.58
C ASP A 648 18.32 -9.02 -16.90
N GLY A 649 18.31 -8.27 -18.02
CA GLY A 649 18.09 -8.80 -19.36
C GLY A 649 16.66 -9.26 -19.61
N ASP A 650 15.70 -8.72 -18.87
CA ASP A 650 14.27 -9.07 -18.96
C ASP A 650 13.61 -8.63 -20.28
N GLY A 651 14.28 -7.78 -21.06
CA GLY A 651 13.85 -7.25 -22.35
C GLY A 651 13.06 -5.94 -22.27
N PHE A 652 12.95 -5.34 -21.08
CA PHE A 652 12.13 -4.17 -20.82
C PHE A 652 12.86 -3.14 -19.95
N CYS A 653 12.57 -1.85 -20.11
CA CYS A 653 13.01 -0.85 -19.16
C CYS A 653 11.78 -0.33 -18.42
N ASP A 654 11.96 0.08 -17.17
CA ASP A 654 10.91 0.69 -16.35
C ASP A 654 10.28 1.94 -17.02
N PHE A 655 11.11 2.71 -17.73
CA PHE A 655 10.69 3.86 -18.53
C PHE A 655 11.73 4.18 -19.60
N LYS A 656 11.32 4.90 -20.67
CA LYS A 656 12.27 5.52 -21.61
C LYS A 656 12.02 7.02 -21.71
N LEU A 657 13.09 7.78 -21.88
CA LEU A 657 13.02 9.22 -22.15
C LEU A 657 13.36 9.50 -23.61
N ASN A 658 12.59 10.39 -24.22
CA ASN A 658 12.91 10.98 -25.52
C ASN A 658 14.11 11.94 -25.37
N SER A 659 14.68 12.37 -26.49
CA SER A 659 15.82 13.31 -26.51
C SER A 659 15.53 14.67 -25.88
N ASP A 660 14.25 15.02 -25.68
CA ASP A 660 13.81 16.25 -25.02
C ASP A 660 13.50 16.05 -23.53
N GLY A 661 13.75 14.87 -22.97
CA GLY A 661 13.50 14.53 -21.56
C GLY A 661 12.04 14.16 -21.26
N SER A 662 11.15 14.17 -22.26
CA SER A 662 9.78 13.67 -22.09
C SER A 662 9.72 12.14 -22.05
N LEU A 663 8.73 11.59 -21.36
CA LEU A 663 8.49 10.15 -21.35
C LEU A 663 8.17 9.66 -22.77
N ALA A 664 8.82 8.57 -23.19
CA ALA A 664 8.50 7.89 -24.44
C ALA A 664 7.09 7.28 -24.38
N VAL A 665 6.53 6.94 -25.54
CA VAL A 665 5.23 6.25 -25.59
C VAL A 665 5.47 4.74 -25.53
N PRO A 666 4.85 4.00 -24.59
CA PRO A 666 4.93 2.54 -24.55
C PRO A 666 4.21 1.90 -25.75
N VAL A 667 4.45 0.62 -26.02
CA VAL A 667 3.86 -0.08 -27.19
C VAL A 667 2.38 -0.39 -26.90
N GLU A 668 1.47 -0.03 -27.83
CA GLU A 668 0.01 0.05 -27.65
C GLU A 668 -0.76 -1.25 -27.25
N ASP A 669 -0.11 -2.41 -27.13
CA ASP A 669 -0.80 -3.71 -26.98
C ASP A 669 -0.65 -4.41 -25.61
N ASP A 670 0.07 -3.85 -24.64
CA ASP A 670 0.16 -4.40 -23.27
C ASP A 670 -0.26 -3.37 -22.20
N TRP A 671 -1.08 -3.84 -21.26
CA TRP A 671 -1.67 -3.06 -20.15
C TRP A 671 -0.63 -2.59 -19.10
N ASP A 672 0.67 -2.92 -19.28
CA ASP A 672 1.69 -2.73 -18.24
C ASP A 672 2.65 -1.55 -18.46
N GLY A 673 2.57 -0.85 -19.61
CA GLY A 673 3.46 0.29 -19.89
C GLY A 673 4.92 -0.08 -20.18
N THR A 674 5.20 -1.31 -20.61
CA THR A 674 6.55 -1.81 -20.93
C THR A 674 7.24 -1.05 -22.07
N TYR A 675 8.50 -0.70 -21.83
CA TYR A 675 9.39 -0.10 -22.83
C TYR A 675 10.40 -1.13 -23.31
N PRO A 676 10.36 -1.57 -24.58
CA PRO A 676 11.31 -2.58 -25.06
C PRO A 676 12.75 -2.08 -24.94
N CYS A 677 13.60 -2.88 -24.30
CA CYS A 677 14.97 -2.57 -23.90
C CYS A 677 15.88 -3.73 -24.26
N GLU A 678 16.99 -3.49 -24.94
CA GLU A 678 17.99 -4.53 -25.13
C GLU A 678 18.78 -4.74 -23.82
N ALA A 679 19.25 -5.97 -23.59
CA ALA A 679 20.13 -6.23 -22.46
C ALA A 679 21.37 -5.33 -22.52
N ASN A 680 21.71 -4.72 -21.37
CA ASN A 680 22.73 -3.70 -21.18
C ASN A 680 22.48 -2.37 -21.92
N GLU A 681 21.24 -2.07 -22.32
CA GLU A 681 20.88 -0.74 -22.82
C GLU A 681 20.78 0.24 -21.64
N THR A 682 21.52 1.37 -21.72
CA THR A 682 21.37 2.49 -20.78
C THR A 682 20.14 3.31 -21.13
N TYR A 683 19.33 3.63 -20.12
CA TYR A 683 18.09 4.39 -20.28
C TYR A 683 17.86 5.36 -19.12
N GLY A 684 16.89 6.26 -19.28
CA GLY A 684 16.41 7.12 -18.21
C GLY A 684 17.39 8.21 -17.72
N MET A 685 18.52 8.44 -18.42
CA MET A 685 19.51 9.45 -18.03
C MET A 685 18.89 10.85 -17.89
N THR A 686 19.07 11.47 -16.73
CA THR A 686 18.49 12.77 -16.39
C THR A 686 19.46 13.59 -15.52
N GLU A 687 19.38 14.92 -15.62
CA GLU A 687 20.11 15.90 -14.79
C GLU A 687 19.52 16.07 -13.38
N HIS A 688 18.37 15.43 -13.14
CA HIS A 688 17.64 15.42 -11.88
C HIS A 688 17.74 14.07 -11.17
N LEU A 689 17.43 14.00 -9.88
CA LEU A 689 17.14 12.73 -9.21
C LEU A 689 16.10 11.97 -10.04
N PRO A 690 16.30 10.69 -10.39
CA PRO A 690 15.42 9.97 -11.32
C PRO A 690 13.93 10.00 -10.93
N TRP A 691 13.65 9.93 -9.62
CA TRP A 691 12.28 9.99 -9.08
C TRP A 691 11.71 11.41 -8.98
N ARG A 692 12.53 12.45 -9.10
CA ARG A 692 12.14 13.89 -9.13
C ARG A 692 12.26 14.51 -10.53
N ALA A 693 12.54 13.71 -11.55
CA ALA A 693 12.71 14.20 -12.90
C ALA A 693 11.39 14.78 -13.46
N PRO A 694 11.44 15.70 -14.44
CA PRO A 694 10.24 16.39 -14.96
C PRO A 694 9.13 15.46 -15.45
N HIS A 695 9.46 14.28 -15.98
CA HIS A 695 8.46 13.30 -16.41
C HIS A 695 7.68 12.69 -15.23
N ARG A 696 8.32 12.53 -14.05
CA ARG A 696 7.65 12.07 -12.83
C ARG A 696 6.73 13.14 -12.27
N GLU A 697 7.20 14.39 -12.23
CA GLU A 697 6.37 15.55 -11.88
C GLU A 697 5.11 15.62 -12.78
N ALA A 698 5.27 15.40 -14.10
CA ALA A 698 4.16 15.37 -15.04
C ALA A 698 3.18 14.19 -14.82
N SER A 699 3.70 13.02 -14.45
CA SER A 699 2.87 11.82 -14.20
C SER A 699 1.91 11.97 -13.01
N VAL A 700 2.21 12.88 -12.07
CA VAL A 700 1.37 13.17 -10.90
C VAL A 700 0.85 14.61 -10.92
N PHE A 701 0.59 15.12 -12.13
CA PHE A 701 -0.11 16.39 -12.37
C PHE A 701 0.57 17.64 -11.78
N GLY A 702 1.89 17.60 -11.56
CA GLY A 702 2.66 18.72 -11.02
C GLY A 702 2.55 18.91 -9.52
N LEU A 703 2.15 17.87 -8.78
CA LEU A 703 1.97 17.91 -7.34
C LEU A 703 3.19 17.38 -6.56
N LEU A 704 4.17 16.79 -7.23
CA LEU A 704 5.26 16.06 -6.56
C LEU A 704 6.15 17.01 -5.77
N SER A 705 6.63 18.08 -6.41
CA SER A 705 7.55 19.01 -5.74
C SER A 705 6.91 19.73 -4.55
N ASP A 706 5.62 20.06 -4.64
CA ASP A 706 4.87 20.67 -3.54
C ASP A 706 4.68 19.69 -2.36
N HIS A 707 4.49 18.39 -2.63
CA HIS A 707 4.41 17.36 -1.58
C HIS A 707 5.77 17.12 -0.93
N VAL A 708 6.86 17.11 -1.71
CA VAL A 708 8.20 16.90 -1.15
C VAL A 708 8.60 18.07 -0.26
N GLY A 709 8.29 19.31 -0.67
CA GLY A 709 8.65 20.55 0.04
C GLY A 709 9.98 21.15 -0.43
N ASN A 710 10.99 20.32 -0.70
CA ASN A 710 12.28 20.74 -1.23
C ASN A 710 12.29 20.80 -2.76
N GLY A 711 12.51 22.00 -3.31
CA GLY A 711 12.57 22.25 -4.76
C GLY A 711 13.87 21.85 -5.46
N ASN A 712 14.90 21.41 -4.72
CA ASN A 712 16.17 20.98 -5.31
C ASN A 712 16.03 19.57 -5.88
N THR A 713 15.94 19.48 -7.20
CA THR A 713 15.84 18.20 -7.94
C THR A 713 17.09 17.87 -8.72
N GLU A 714 17.92 18.87 -9.03
CA GLU A 714 19.11 18.74 -9.87
C GLU A 714 20.24 18.02 -9.13
N ILE A 715 20.72 16.92 -9.70
CA ILE A 715 21.94 16.24 -9.26
C ILE A 715 23.18 16.80 -9.95
N THR A 716 23.00 17.51 -11.07
CA THR A 716 24.12 18.10 -11.81
C THR A 716 24.91 19.04 -10.89
N GLY A 717 26.20 18.77 -10.75
CA GLY A 717 27.09 19.54 -9.90
C GLY A 717 27.21 19.02 -8.45
N THR A 718 26.54 17.93 -8.05
CA THR A 718 26.76 17.34 -6.73
C THR A 718 28.13 16.68 -6.63
N ILE A 719 28.79 16.83 -5.48
CA ILE A 719 30.15 16.30 -5.22
C ILE A 719 30.22 14.76 -5.33
N GLY A 720 31.27 14.25 -5.99
CA GLY A 720 31.65 12.83 -5.97
C GLY A 720 32.88 12.51 -5.12
N GLY A 721 33.75 13.50 -4.85
CA GLY A 721 34.96 13.33 -4.04
C GLY A 721 35.86 14.57 -3.98
N ILE A 722 35.75 15.47 -4.95
CA ILE A 722 36.47 16.75 -5.01
C ILE A 722 35.45 17.90 -5.06
N ALA A 723 35.65 18.93 -4.24
CA ALA A 723 34.88 20.17 -4.27
C ALA A 723 35.69 21.35 -3.75
N ASP A 724 35.31 22.56 -4.14
CA ASP A 724 35.95 23.79 -3.67
C ASP A 724 35.81 23.94 -2.14
N ALA A 725 36.94 23.89 -1.41
CA ALA A 725 36.95 23.97 0.05
C ALA A 725 36.49 25.34 0.59
N ASP A 726 36.58 26.40 -0.22
CA ASP A 726 36.24 27.76 0.21
C ASP A 726 34.81 28.17 -0.22
N ALA A 727 34.07 27.29 -0.91
CA ALA A 727 32.74 27.60 -1.44
C ALA A 727 31.69 26.51 -1.11
N PRO A 728 30.41 26.88 -0.94
CA PRO A 728 29.32 25.92 -0.87
C PRO A 728 29.24 25.02 -2.11
N PHE A 729 28.93 23.75 -1.92
CA PHE A 729 28.69 22.78 -2.99
C PHE A 729 27.48 21.89 -2.68
N SER A 730 26.87 21.32 -3.72
CA SER A 730 25.71 20.43 -3.58
C SER A 730 26.15 19.00 -3.25
N VAL A 731 25.36 18.29 -2.45
CA VAL A 731 25.58 16.89 -2.09
C VAL A 731 24.32 16.09 -2.39
N ASN A 732 24.48 14.93 -3.03
CA ASN A 732 23.41 13.95 -3.19
C ASN A 732 23.35 13.07 -1.93
N LEU A 733 22.27 13.19 -1.17
CA LEU A 733 22.06 12.47 0.08
C LEU A 733 21.43 11.10 -0.20
N VAL A 734 22.21 10.20 -0.81
CA VAL A 734 21.83 8.80 -1.10
C VAL A 734 20.59 8.72 -2.02
N GLY A 735 20.46 9.66 -2.95
CA GLY A 735 19.35 9.75 -3.88
C GLY A 735 18.01 10.15 -3.26
N TYR A 736 17.95 10.48 -1.96
CA TYR A 736 16.72 10.90 -1.28
C TYR A 736 16.51 12.41 -1.33
N SER A 737 17.58 13.20 -1.32
CA SER A 737 17.49 14.65 -1.38
C SER A 737 18.80 15.26 -1.87
N VAL A 738 18.73 16.49 -2.39
CA VAL A 738 19.90 17.31 -2.71
C VAL A 738 19.90 18.53 -1.82
N ALA A 739 21.03 18.78 -1.17
CA ALA A 739 21.25 19.92 -0.29
C ALA A 739 22.59 20.60 -0.57
N GLN A 740 22.69 21.88 -0.23
CA GLN A 740 23.96 22.63 -0.29
C GLN A 740 24.64 22.66 1.07
N THR A 741 25.97 22.60 1.06
CA THR A 741 26.78 22.72 2.27
C THR A 741 26.85 24.16 2.80
N GLU A 742 26.85 24.30 4.12
CA GLU A 742 27.28 25.52 4.80
C GLU A 742 28.78 25.42 5.13
N VAL A 743 29.55 26.43 4.73
CA VAL A 743 31.00 26.48 4.98
C VAL A 743 31.25 26.88 6.43
N GLY A 744 31.97 26.02 7.16
CA GLY A 744 32.31 26.17 8.57
C GLY A 744 33.72 26.75 8.78
N GLU A 745 34.33 26.38 9.92
CA GLU A 745 35.68 26.82 10.28
C GLU A 745 36.77 25.90 9.72
N THR A 746 38.00 26.41 9.63
CA THR A 746 39.17 25.57 9.34
C THR A 746 39.58 24.81 10.61
N VAL A 747 39.64 23.49 10.51
CA VAL A 747 40.01 22.58 11.60
C VAL A 747 41.23 21.76 11.24
N THR A 748 41.99 21.35 12.26
CA THR A 748 43.10 20.40 12.06
C THR A 748 42.63 18.99 12.42
N TYR A 749 42.54 18.12 11.42
CA TYR A 749 42.16 16.71 11.60
C TYR A 749 43.32 15.79 11.18
N LYS A 750 43.74 14.87 12.05
CA LYS A 750 44.94 14.00 11.88
C LYS A 750 46.21 14.75 11.42
N GLY A 751 46.33 16.04 11.77
CA GLY A 751 47.47 16.88 11.41
C GLY A 751 47.41 17.54 10.03
N ILE A 752 46.25 17.48 9.36
CA ILE A 752 45.93 18.14 8.09
C ILE A 752 44.94 19.28 8.37
N GLU A 753 45.18 20.47 7.83
CA GLU A 753 44.22 21.59 7.89
C GLU A 753 43.13 21.37 6.83
N MET A 754 41.87 21.37 7.25
CA MET A 754 40.70 21.14 6.40
C MET A 754 39.61 22.17 6.73
N VAL A 755 38.78 22.52 5.76
CA VAL A 755 37.58 23.34 5.95
C VAL A 755 36.40 22.43 6.23
N GLU A 756 35.64 22.69 7.30
CA GLU A 756 34.42 21.94 7.59
C GLU A 756 33.26 22.45 6.72
N HIS A 757 32.43 21.51 6.28
CA HIS A 757 31.19 21.75 5.56
C HIS A 757 30.10 20.97 6.27
N HIS A 758 28.99 21.63 6.57
CA HIS A 758 27.88 21.03 7.30
C HIS A 758 26.59 21.09 6.47
N ILE A 759 25.77 20.05 6.58
CA ILE A 759 24.40 20.01 6.05
C ILE A 759 23.51 19.55 7.19
N GLU A 760 22.46 20.31 7.48
CA GLU A 760 21.33 19.87 8.30
C GLU A 760 20.07 19.98 7.45
N LEU A 761 19.51 18.82 7.08
CA LEU A 761 18.34 18.72 6.23
C LEU A 761 17.07 18.64 7.09
N ASP A 762 16.19 19.65 6.97
CA ASP A 762 14.90 19.66 7.66
C ASP A 762 13.99 18.54 7.12
N PRO A 763 13.58 17.56 7.95
CA PRO A 763 12.65 16.52 7.54
C PRO A 763 11.33 17.08 7.01
N ALA A 764 10.85 18.22 7.54
CA ALA A 764 9.57 18.82 7.15
C ALA A 764 9.50 19.19 5.66
N GLU A 765 10.65 19.50 5.05
CA GLU A 765 10.77 19.87 3.63
C GLU A 765 11.25 18.70 2.76
N ASN A 766 11.26 17.46 3.26
CA ASN A 766 11.81 16.32 2.53
C ASN A 766 10.94 15.07 2.70
N GLN A 767 9.67 15.17 2.29
CA GLN A 767 8.80 13.99 2.22
C GLN A 767 9.26 13.07 1.07
N ILE A 768 9.52 11.79 1.34
CA ILE A 768 10.07 10.84 0.35
C ILE A 768 9.07 9.74 -0.05
N GLN A 769 7.80 9.92 0.28
CA GLN A 769 6.69 9.01 -0.03
C GLN A 769 6.75 8.49 -1.48
N ALA A 770 6.78 9.40 -2.45
CA ALA A 770 6.71 9.06 -3.87
C ALA A 770 7.87 8.16 -4.33
N LYS A 771 9.06 8.32 -3.72
CA LYS A 771 10.21 7.45 -4.00
C LYS A 771 9.96 6.00 -3.54
N LEU A 772 9.32 5.83 -2.38
CA LEU A 772 9.11 4.53 -1.75
C LEU A 772 7.85 3.80 -2.26
N VAL A 773 6.79 4.55 -2.57
CA VAL A 773 5.53 4.00 -3.12
C VAL A 773 5.69 3.65 -4.60
N GLY A 774 6.51 4.42 -5.33
CA GLY A 774 6.63 4.30 -6.79
C GLY A 774 5.50 5.01 -7.54
N PHE A 775 5.70 5.23 -8.83
CA PHE A 775 4.81 6.01 -9.69
C PHE A 775 3.85 5.16 -10.53
N SER A 776 3.95 3.83 -10.45
CA SER A 776 3.00 2.91 -11.10
C SER A 776 1.59 3.02 -10.53
N LEU A 777 1.46 3.56 -9.30
CA LEU A 777 0.19 3.81 -8.62
C LEU A 777 -0.36 5.23 -8.86
N GLY A 778 0.17 5.95 -9.86
CA GLY A 778 -0.34 7.27 -10.27
C GLY A 778 -0.37 8.29 -9.14
N GLU A 779 -1.52 8.92 -8.90
CA GLU A 779 -1.71 9.94 -7.86
C GLU A 779 -1.52 9.43 -6.42
N VAL A 780 -1.51 8.12 -6.16
CA VAL A 780 -1.22 7.59 -4.80
C VAL A 780 0.16 8.05 -4.31
N ALA A 781 1.12 8.22 -5.23
CA ALA A 781 2.46 8.71 -4.92
C ALA A 781 2.44 10.10 -4.27
N VAL A 782 1.44 10.93 -4.58
CA VAL A 782 1.24 12.29 -4.05
C VAL A 782 -0.03 12.40 -3.20
N LEU A 783 -0.60 11.28 -2.75
CA LEU A 783 -1.77 11.32 -1.89
C LEU A 783 -1.31 11.60 -0.44
N PRO A 784 -1.82 12.67 0.21
CA PRO A 784 -1.45 12.99 1.58
C PRO A 784 -1.54 11.78 2.53
N GLY A 785 -0.44 11.43 3.18
CA GLY A 785 -0.38 10.36 4.17
C GLY A 785 -0.45 8.92 3.64
N ALA A 786 -0.28 8.67 2.34
CA ALA A 786 -0.20 7.30 1.79
C ALA A 786 1.00 6.52 2.33
N LEU A 787 2.13 7.20 2.49
CA LEU A 787 3.28 6.77 3.27
C LEU A 787 3.97 8.02 3.83
N PRO A 788 3.63 8.46 5.06
CA PRO A 788 4.09 9.74 5.58
C PRO A 788 5.51 9.62 6.17
N VAL A 789 6.46 9.24 5.31
CA VAL A 789 7.88 9.15 5.63
C VAL A 789 8.61 10.39 5.16
N TYR A 790 9.37 10.97 6.09
CA TYR A 790 10.16 12.18 5.92
C TYR A 790 11.63 11.87 6.14
N PHE A 791 12.50 12.47 5.34
CA PHE A 791 13.93 12.22 5.33
C PHE A 791 14.68 13.39 5.97
N GLY A 792 15.34 13.13 7.09
CA GLY A 792 16.30 14.05 7.69
C GLY A 792 17.73 13.54 7.47
N SER A 793 18.68 14.45 7.38
CA SER A 793 20.09 14.09 7.25
C SER A 793 20.99 15.16 7.85
N SER A 794 21.96 14.73 8.64
CA SER A 794 23.04 15.57 9.16
C SER A 794 24.35 15.07 8.58
N VAL A 795 25.08 15.93 7.86
CA VAL A 795 26.31 15.56 7.17
C VAL A 795 27.43 16.54 7.52
N ASP A 796 28.58 15.98 7.92
CA ASP A 796 29.82 16.70 8.13
C ASP A 796 30.86 16.22 7.11
N ILE A 797 31.33 17.14 6.28
CA ILE A 797 32.39 16.90 5.29
C ILE A 797 33.58 17.78 5.63
N LYS A 798 34.79 17.26 5.55
CA LYS A 798 36.01 18.08 5.68
C LYS A 798 36.83 18.00 4.41
N VAL A 799 37.06 19.17 3.82
CA VAL A 799 37.73 19.31 2.52
C VAL A 799 39.09 19.94 2.73
N GLU A 800 40.12 19.35 2.15
CA GLU A 800 41.47 19.89 2.21
C GLU A 800 41.65 21.01 1.15
N PRO A 801 42.07 22.23 1.54
CA PRO A 801 41.97 23.43 0.69
C PRO A 801 42.96 23.49 -0.48
N VAL A 802 44.02 22.68 -0.49
CA VAL A 802 45.00 22.67 -1.59
C VAL A 802 44.55 21.74 -2.71
N THR A 803 44.12 20.53 -2.36
CA THR A 803 43.72 19.48 -3.30
C THR A 803 42.23 19.48 -3.59
N ASN A 804 41.44 20.19 -2.79
CA ASN A 804 39.97 20.20 -2.84
C ASN A 804 39.34 18.81 -2.63
N VAL A 805 40.11 17.85 -2.09
CA VAL A 805 39.63 16.48 -1.84
C VAL A 805 38.90 16.44 -0.50
N ALA A 806 37.71 15.85 -0.49
CA ALA A 806 37.01 15.50 0.73
C ALA A 806 37.71 14.32 1.42
N MET A 807 38.27 14.54 2.61
CA MET A 807 39.08 13.55 3.34
C MET A 807 38.38 13.01 4.60
N TYR A 808 37.21 13.55 4.91
CA TYR A 808 36.35 13.13 6.00
C TYR A 808 34.90 13.33 5.56
N GLY A 809 34.07 12.33 5.82
CA GLY A 809 32.63 12.37 5.65
C GLY A 809 31.96 11.58 6.74
N LYS A 810 31.12 12.23 7.55
CA LYS A 810 30.22 11.57 8.49
C LYS A 810 28.80 11.95 8.10
N SER A 811 27.93 10.97 7.92
CA SER A 811 26.51 11.24 7.71
C SER A 811 25.64 10.43 8.65
N VAL A 812 24.59 11.07 9.14
CA VAL A 812 23.51 10.46 9.91
C VAL A 812 22.22 10.78 9.18
N SER A 813 21.70 9.79 8.45
CA SER A 813 20.43 9.90 7.75
C SER A 813 19.33 9.22 8.57
N ARG A 814 18.20 9.90 8.76
CA ARG A 814 17.09 9.45 9.59
C ARG A 814 15.79 9.48 8.81
N PHE A 815 15.01 8.42 8.96
CA PHE A 815 13.67 8.31 8.39
C PHE A 815 12.67 8.50 9.51
N TYR A 816 11.83 9.51 9.39
CA TYR A 816 10.79 9.83 10.34
C TYR A 816 9.42 9.46 9.78
N LEU A 817 8.58 8.89 10.63
CA LEU A 817 7.20 8.54 10.33
C LEU A 817 6.26 9.50 11.07
N ASP A 818 5.28 10.05 10.36
CA ASP A 818 4.13 10.71 10.96
C ASP A 818 3.14 9.68 11.47
N LEU A 819 2.85 9.70 12.77
CA LEU A 819 1.94 8.78 13.45
C LEU A 819 0.52 9.32 13.56
N ARG A 820 0.23 10.49 12.96
CA ARG A 820 -1.13 11.07 12.91
C ARG A 820 -2.02 10.26 11.96
N TRP A 821 -3.27 10.71 11.81
CA TRP A 821 -4.24 10.10 10.91
C TRP A 821 -3.79 10.14 9.45
N ALA A 822 -4.28 9.20 8.64
CA ALA A 822 -4.09 9.21 7.19
C ALA A 822 -4.56 10.56 6.59
N GLY A 823 -3.77 11.16 5.70
CA GLY A 823 -4.04 12.50 5.19
C GLY A 823 -3.43 13.67 5.98
N ALA A 824 -2.82 13.43 7.15
CA ALA A 824 -2.10 14.47 7.86
C ALA A 824 -0.83 14.90 7.09
N MET A 825 -0.62 16.22 6.99
CA MET A 825 0.55 16.83 6.36
C MET A 825 1.19 17.83 7.32
N ASN A 826 2.43 18.24 7.04
CA ASN A 826 3.20 19.20 7.83
C ASN A 826 3.32 18.78 9.31
N PRO A 827 4.06 17.70 9.62
CA PRO A 827 4.33 17.29 10.99
C PRO A 827 5.22 18.30 11.70
N ASP A 828 5.16 18.29 13.04
CA ASP A 828 6.05 19.10 13.85
C ASP A 828 7.31 18.29 14.20
N PHE A 829 8.43 18.66 13.58
CA PHE A 829 9.75 18.06 13.79
C PHE A 829 10.61 18.85 14.79
N SER A 830 10.04 19.81 15.53
CA SER A 830 10.84 20.62 16.45
C SER A 830 11.52 19.73 17.50
N ASP A 831 12.82 19.92 17.65
CA ASP A 831 13.67 19.31 18.67
C ASP A 831 14.33 20.46 19.45
N ASN A 832 13.68 20.89 20.55
CA ASN A 832 14.17 22.03 21.32
C ASN A 832 15.34 21.67 22.24
N ASP A 833 15.59 20.39 22.52
CA ASP A 833 16.68 19.94 23.38
C ASP A 833 17.92 19.46 22.60
N GLY A 834 17.78 19.28 21.29
CA GLY A 834 18.85 18.98 20.34
C GLY A 834 19.37 17.55 20.46
N ASP A 835 18.57 16.63 21.02
CA ASP A 835 18.97 15.23 21.19
C ASP A 835 18.81 14.38 19.91
N GLY A 836 18.27 14.97 18.85
CA GLY A 836 18.02 14.35 17.55
C GLY A 836 16.66 13.66 17.45
N VAL A 837 15.82 13.76 18.47
CA VAL A 837 14.46 13.20 18.55
C VAL A 837 13.45 14.34 18.59
N PRO A 838 12.44 14.36 17.70
CA PRO A 838 11.37 15.35 17.77
C PRO A 838 10.66 15.37 19.13
N ASP A 839 10.36 16.56 19.65
CA ASP A 839 9.61 16.77 20.91
C ASP A 839 8.17 16.25 20.81
N SER A 840 7.62 16.22 19.59
CA SER A 840 6.26 15.77 19.31
C SER A 840 6.17 14.24 19.41
N PRO A 841 5.27 13.68 20.24
CA PRO A 841 5.06 12.23 20.28
C PRO A 841 4.40 11.69 19.01
N MET A 842 3.92 12.55 18.12
CA MET A 842 3.21 12.19 16.89
C MET A 842 4.16 11.95 15.71
N VAL A 843 5.48 12.05 15.93
CA VAL A 843 6.52 11.80 14.95
C VAL A 843 7.54 10.87 15.59
N ALA A 844 7.94 9.81 14.89
CA ALA A 844 8.94 8.88 15.38
C ALA A 844 9.96 8.53 14.30
N ALA A 845 11.24 8.41 14.69
CA ALA A 845 12.24 7.81 13.82
C ALA A 845 11.96 6.30 13.68
N VAL A 846 12.05 5.77 12.45
CA VAL A 846 11.81 4.35 12.13
C VAL A 846 13.08 3.64 11.67
N PHE A 847 13.99 4.35 11.01
CA PHE A 847 15.28 3.85 10.55
C PHE A 847 16.36 4.95 10.62
N GLU A 848 17.61 4.57 10.89
CA GLU A 848 18.76 5.44 10.70
C GLU A 848 19.89 4.72 9.96
N ILE A 849 20.63 5.49 9.16
CA ILE A 849 21.82 5.06 8.46
C ILE A 849 22.97 5.95 8.91
N HIS A 850 24.02 5.32 9.44
CA HIS A 850 25.26 5.98 9.81
C HIS A 850 26.33 5.56 8.83
N THR A 851 26.86 6.52 8.08
CA THR A 851 28.02 6.32 7.23
C THR A 851 29.19 7.13 7.73
N PHE A 852 30.37 6.55 7.64
CA PHE A 852 31.60 7.17 8.10
C PHE A 852 32.74 6.81 7.15
N SER A 853 33.41 7.84 6.67
CA SER A 853 34.60 7.73 5.83
C SER A 853 35.62 8.74 6.32
N GLU A 854 36.85 8.28 6.50
CA GLU A 854 37.97 9.13 6.87
C GLU A 854 39.24 8.66 6.19
N ILE A 855 40.19 9.58 6.04
CA ILE A 855 41.56 9.22 5.69
C ILE A 855 42.18 8.35 6.79
N GLY A 856 42.71 7.18 6.41
CA GLY A 856 43.40 6.27 7.33
C GLY A 856 44.64 6.91 7.94
N ASP A 857 45.04 6.48 9.15
CA ASP A 857 46.15 7.11 9.88
C ASP A 857 47.48 7.08 9.11
N ASP A 858 47.78 5.95 8.46
CA ASP A 858 48.99 5.78 7.65
C ASP A 858 48.97 6.66 6.39
N ASP A 859 47.80 6.80 5.75
CA ASP A 859 47.63 7.64 4.57
C ASP A 859 47.66 9.13 4.92
N ALA A 860 47.08 9.52 6.07
CA ALA A 860 47.15 10.89 6.58
C ALA A 860 48.59 11.29 6.94
N ALA A 861 49.35 10.38 7.56
CA ALA A 861 50.77 10.58 7.85
C ALA A 861 51.59 10.71 6.56
N SER A 862 51.31 9.87 5.55
CA SER A 862 51.96 9.95 4.24
C SER A 862 51.63 11.27 3.53
N PHE A 863 50.36 11.67 3.47
CA PHE A 863 49.91 12.92 2.86
C PHE A 863 50.53 14.14 3.53
N LYS A 864 50.53 14.16 4.87
CA LYS A 864 51.16 15.25 5.63
C LYS A 864 52.65 15.37 5.31
N CYS A 865 53.37 14.25 5.30
CA CYS A 865 54.81 14.25 5.06
C CYS A 865 55.16 14.60 3.60
N THR A 866 54.40 14.11 2.62
CA THR A 866 54.70 14.32 1.19
C THR A 866 54.21 15.66 0.66
N VAL A 867 53.05 16.15 1.13
CA VAL A 867 52.41 17.36 0.59
C VAL A 867 52.55 18.53 1.57
N ILE A 868 52.01 18.40 2.79
CA ILE A 868 51.89 19.52 3.75
C ILE A 868 53.26 20.01 4.25
N ASP A 869 54.13 19.09 4.68
CA ASP A 869 55.43 19.44 5.27
C ASP A 869 56.34 20.13 4.24
N HIS A 870 56.19 19.80 2.95
CA HIS A 870 56.90 20.44 1.84
C HIS A 870 56.32 21.80 1.40
N MET A 871 55.08 22.11 1.77
CA MET A 871 54.48 23.44 1.58
C MET A 871 54.82 24.40 2.73
N SER A 872 55.34 23.90 3.85
CA SER A 872 55.67 24.70 5.04
C SER A 872 56.91 25.60 4.84
N ALA A 873 56.98 26.73 5.56
CA ALA A 873 58.16 27.61 5.57
C ALA A 873 59.44 26.94 6.15
N THR A 874 59.28 25.76 6.75
CA THR A 874 60.33 24.93 7.36
C THR A 874 60.60 23.65 6.59
N TRP A 875 60.14 23.50 5.35
CA TRP A 875 60.36 22.30 4.51
C TRP A 875 61.81 21.78 4.49
N TRP A 876 62.80 22.65 4.69
CA TRP A 876 64.23 22.34 4.73
C TRP A 876 64.73 21.68 6.03
N THR A 877 63.93 21.63 7.09
CA THR A 877 64.33 21.03 8.38
C THR A 877 64.19 19.52 8.42
N ASP A 878 63.44 18.93 7.50
CA ASP A 878 63.16 17.49 7.46
C ASP A 878 64.16 16.69 6.62
N PHE A 879 65.18 17.35 6.06
CA PHE A 879 66.27 16.72 5.29
C PHE A 879 65.84 15.71 4.21
N GLY A 880 64.64 15.87 3.63
CA GLY A 880 64.13 14.98 2.59
C GLY A 880 63.46 13.70 3.10
N GLY A 881 63.14 13.60 4.39
CA GLY A 881 62.39 12.47 4.99
C GLY A 881 63.24 11.22 5.29
N GLU A 882 62.65 10.23 5.99
CA GLU A 882 63.22 8.88 6.19
C GLU A 882 62.20 7.80 5.73
N GLY A 883 62.66 6.76 5.01
CA GLY A 883 61.82 5.59 4.64
C GLY A 883 60.94 5.82 3.41
N ASP A 884 59.66 5.42 3.46
CA ASP A 884 58.68 5.65 2.37
C ASP A 884 58.37 7.15 2.13
N CYS A 885 58.96 8.03 2.94
CA CYS A 885 58.91 9.48 2.85
C CYS A 885 60.16 10.10 2.20
N GLU A 886 61.12 9.29 1.75
CA GLU A 886 62.43 9.77 1.28
C GLU A 886 62.37 10.34 -0.16
N LEU A 887 62.46 11.67 -0.29
CA LEU A 887 62.70 12.33 -1.57
C LEU A 887 64.21 12.54 -1.76
N GLU A 888 64.89 11.57 -2.39
CA GLU A 888 66.36 11.53 -2.55
C GLU A 888 66.99 12.86 -3.06
N ALA A 889 66.29 13.64 -3.88
CA ALA A 889 66.80 14.94 -4.34
C ALA A 889 66.66 16.08 -3.31
N LEU A 890 65.61 16.07 -2.49
CA LEU A 890 65.37 17.10 -1.48
C LEU A 890 66.34 17.00 -0.30
N THR A 891 66.92 15.83 -0.05
CA THR A 891 68.00 15.66 0.95
C THR A 891 69.16 16.62 0.67
N THR A 892 69.61 16.69 -0.59
CA THR A 892 70.74 17.52 -1.02
C THR A 892 70.42 19.02 -0.93
N PHE A 893 69.20 19.42 -1.29
CA PHE A 893 68.76 20.82 -1.20
C PHE A 893 68.46 21.28 0.24
N SER A 894 67.95 20.39 1.08
CA SER A 894 67.74 20.65 2.51
C SER A 894 69.06 20.90 3.23
N TYR A 895 70.13 20.17 2.89
CA TYR A 895 71.48 20.48 3.37
C TYR A 895 71.99 21.85 2.90
N ILE A 896 71.66 22.27 1.67
CA ILE A 896 72.04 23.59 1.13
C ILE A 896 71.25 24.72 1.82
N ALA A 897 69.94 24.55 2.02
CA ALA A 897 69.07 25.50 2.70
C ALA A 897 69.42 25.61 4.21
N ALA A 898 69.64 24.49 4.89
CA ALA A 898 70.14 24.47 6.27
C ALA A 898 71.52 25.15 6.39
N ALA A 899 72.43 24.92 5.43
CA ALA A 899 73.72 25.61 5.38
C ALA A 899 73.55 27.13 5.19
N LEU A 900 72.64 27.57 4.31
CA LEU A 900 72.31 28.99 4.11
C LEU A 900 71.67 29.61 5.36
N TYR A 901 70.80 28.89 6.07
CA TYR A 901 70.19 29.35 7.32
C TYR A 901 71.22 29.51 8.44
N VAL A 902 72.14 28.54 8.60
CA VAL A 902 73.26 28.60 9.55
C VAL A 902 74.24 29.73 9.20
N VAL A 903 74.54 29.93 7.92
CA VAL A 903 75.36 31.05 7.44
C VAL A 903 74.68 32.40 7.70
N SER A 904 73.35 32.48 7.54
CA SER A 904 72.57 33.70 7.79
C SER A 904 72.50 34.06 9.28
N ILE A 905 72.30 33.08 10.16
CA ILE A 905 72.37 33.26 11.62
C ILE A 905 73.81 33.63 12.05
N GLY A 906 74.83 33.02 11.43
CA GLY A 906 76.23 33.38 11.64
C GLY A 906 76.55 34.83 11.22
N LEU A 907 75.99 35.31 10.11
CA LEU A 907 76.13 36.68 9.63
C LEU A 907 75.36 37.69 10.50
N LEU A 908 74.20 37.32 11.06
CA LEU A 908 73.47 38.13 12.05
C LEU A 908 74.21 38.22 13.39
N ALA A 909 74.82 37.13 13.84
CA ALA A 909 75.69 37.12 15.03
C ALA A 909 76.97 37.95 14.81
N TYR A 910 77.57 37.88 13.62
CA TYR A 910 78.73 38.69 13.25
C TYR A 910 78.38 40.18 13.09
N GLY A 911 77.21 40.50 12.53
CA GLY A 911 76.69 41.86 12.40
C GLY A 911 76.32 42.50 13.74
N THR A 912 75.77 41.74 14.68
CA THR A 912 75.47 42.23 16.04
C THR A 912 76.74 42.41 16.88
N MET A 913 77.75 41.55 16.71
CA MET A 913 79.08 41.75 17.31
C MET A 913 79.85 42.94 16.69
N GLY A 914 79.67 43.21 15.39
CA GLY A 914 80.22 44.38 14.70
C GLY A 914 79.57 45.70 15.13
N MET A 915 78.26 45.72 15.37
CA MET A 915 77.56 46.91 15.88
C MET A 915 77.91 47.23 17.35
N ALA A 916 78.17 46.21 18.17
CA ALA A 916 78.66 46.40 19.55
C ALA A 916 80.12 46.91 19.62
N ALA A 917 80.91 46.71 18.57
CA ALA A 917 82.27 47.25 18.46
C ALA A 917 82.29 48.68 17.92
N ALA A 918 81.36 49.04 17.02
CA ALA A 918 81.24 50.39 16.45
C ALA A 918 80.62 51.42 17.42
N SER A 919 79.85 50.99 18.43
CA SER A 919 79.29 51.89 19.45
C SER A 919 80.24 52.18 20.62
N ARG A 920 81.54 51.89 20.49
CA ARG A 920 82.57 52.11 21.53
C ARG A 920 83.69 53.06 21.10
N GLU A 921 83.57 53.70 19.93
CA GLU A 921 84.54 54.71 19.43
C GLU A 921 83.98 56.14 19.33
N GLU A 922 82.76 56.40 19.82
CA GLU A 922 82.26 57.77 20.10
C GLU A 922 81.59 57.83 21.48
N ASP A 923 82.41 57.61 22.53
CA ASP A 923 82.50 58.41 23.77
C ASP A 923 83.51 57.81 24.77
#